data_AF-A0A835RWJ8-F1
#
_entry.id   AF-A0A835RWJ8-F1
#
_cell.length_a   1.000
_cell.length_b   1.000
_cell.length_c   1.000
_cell.angle_alpha   90.00
_cell.angle_beta   90.00
_cell.angle_gamma   90.00
#
_symmetry.space_group_name_H-M   'P 1'
#
loop_
_entity.id
_entity.type
_entity.pdbx_description
1 polymer ?
#
loop_
_entity_poly.entity_id
_entity_poly.type
_entity_poly.pdbx_seq_one_letter_code
_entity_poly.pdbx_strand_id
1 'polypeptide(L)'
;MSPNSLQDVVLFCDLQLTKDGVGICKTDLRLDNSTNIASVFPKRGNTYQVNGQQVRGWFSVDFTADELFSNVTLVQNIYSRPSVFDGSMPMSTIDDVQGLRPPRFWLNMQYSTFFKEHKLDALDFINLATDIRFDFISSPEIGFLKGLDVRSMKTKPKLIFQFLKRDLMEPTTKKSYGDLLKDLANVKTFASGILVPKDFIWPVDNNGYLEPYSTLVPDAHELGLEVYVSGFANDIPGSYNSSYDPVFEYLQFIENSKFSVDGVLTDFPSTASEAIACFAHNQNNALSNKGQPLVITHNGASGIYPGCTDLAYKQAVDDGADIIDCSVQMSKDGVAFCLDSADLAGSTTAMPSFVSRSTTIPEVQNSTGIFSFELTWTEIQTLKPNLVSPHSKLGLLRNPVAKNMGKLLTLPEFLDLAKNSTVPGIMINIQNAAYLASKKGLGVVDAVSSALANASYDKGATKRVLIQSDDSSVLSAFKNPSFQRVLLIPEQVGETAKPTTDEIKQFADAVNVIRSTLMAHSGAFISHFTHVASEMQEANISVYVSVLRNEFTTIAYDFFSDPTVEIASFVTGVGVDGIVTEFPATARAYLRSPCSNPDAKLTYTILPVEPGSITELAEPEALPPAQSPAPPLQPADVVDPPLPPVVDAADRAQAQTPAAEPKESSGPSRAVVNAALCFIMVVLTSYLCSCYNRF
;
A
#
# COMPACT_ATOMS: atom_id res chain seq x y z
N MET A 1 24.79 5.02 1.90
CA MET A 1 23.50 5.58 2.38
C MET A 1 22.56 5.60 1.20
N SER A 2 21.32 5.15 1.38
CA SER A 2 20.34 5.16 0.29
C SER A 2 20.12 6.60 -0.20
N PRO A 3 20.06 6.86 -1.52
CA PRO A 3 19.68 8.17 -2.05
C PRO A 3 18.24 8.57 -1.65
N ASN A 4 17.46 7.63 -1.10
CA ASN A 4 16.03 7.79 -0.84
C ASN A 4 15.70 8.25 0.59
N SER A 5 16.68 8.67 1.39
CA SER A 5 16.48 9.25 2.73
C SER A 5 17.11 10.62 2.87
N LEU A 6 16.63 11.42 3.82
CA LEU A 6 17.22 12.71 4.19
C LEU A 6 18.71 12.58 4.59
N GLN A 7 19.48 13.63 4.30
CA GLN A 7 20.93 13.65 4.54
C GLN A 7 21.32 13.58 6.01
N ASP A 8 20.42 13.91 6.94
CA ASP A 8 20.67 13.90 8.38
C ASP A 8 20.12 12.65 9.08
N VAL A 9 19.77 11.60 8.31
CA VAL A 9 19.34 10.30 8.84
C VAL A 9 20.34 9.76 9.88
N VAL A 10 19.80 9.25 10.98
CA VAL A 10 20.58 8.70 12.09
C VAL A 10 20.58 7.19 11.97
N LEU A 11 21.76 6.56 11.95
CA LEU A 11 21.84 5.10 12.01
C LEU A 11 21.71 4.63 13.45
N PHE A 12 20.71 3.78 13.69
CA PHE A 12 20.42 3.18 14.97
C PHE A 12 21.01 1.77 15.05
N CYS A 13 21.69 1.45 16.15
CA CYS A 13 22.30 0.16 16.38
C CYS A 13 21.95 -0.35 17.78
N ASP A 14 21.23 -1.48 17.84
CA ASP A 14 21.07 -2.25 19.07
C ASP A 14 22.35 -3.05 19.36
N LEU A 15 23.13 -2.58 20.32
CA LEU A 15 24.40 -3.18 20.70
C LEU A 15 24.17 -4.52 21.41
N GLN A 16 24.87 -5.54 20.91
CA GLN A 16 25.17 -6.76 21.65
C GLN A 16 26.67 -7.02 21.68
N LEU A 17 27.13 -7.73 22.71
CA LEU A 17 28.53 -8.14 22.86
C LEU A 17 28.65 -9.65 22.65
N THR A 18 29.57 -10.06 21.77
CA THR A 18 29.95 -11.46 21.61
C THR A 18 30.72 -11.97 22.84
N LYS A 19 30.91 -13.28 22.93
CA LYS A 19 31.66 -13.93 24.03
C LYS A 19 33.06 -13.34 24.26
N ASP A 20 33.71 -12.90 23.19
CA ASP A 20 35.04 -12.29 23.14
C ASP A 20 35.01 -10.75 23.16
N GLY A 21 33.84 -10.14 23.38
CA GLY A 21 33.69 -8.71 23.63
C GLY A 21 33.57 -7.83 22.39
N VAL A 22 33.33 -8.40 21.21
CA VAL A 22 33.11 -7.64 19.97
C VAL A 22 31.68 -7.11 19.93
N GLY A 23 31.53 -5.83 19.57
CA GLY A 23 30.23 -5.17 19.45
C GLY A 23 29.58 -5.42 18.10
N ILE A 24 28.35 -5.93 18.11
CA ILE A 24 27.52 -6.16 16.92
C ILE A 24 26.21 -5.38 17.00
N CYS A 25 25.69 -4.97 15.85
CA CYS A 25 24.38 -4.34 15.72
C CYS A 25 23.31 -5.39 15.46
N LYS A 26 22.55 -5.74 16.49
CA LYS A 26 21.52 -6.78 16.44
C LYS A 26 20.35 -6.49 17.37
N THR A 27 19.20 -6.19 16.79
CA THR A 27 17.92 -6.11 17.49
C THR A 27 17.50 -7.50 17.99
N ASP A 28 16.83 -7.54 19.15
CA ASP A 28 16.45 -8.74 19.90
C ASP A 28 17.65 -9.53 20.44
N LEU A 29 17.64 -9.78 21.75
CA LEU A 29 18.67 -10.56 22.45
C LEU A 29 18.87 -11.97 21.85
N ARG A 30 17.81 -12.56 21.29
CA ARG A 30 17.86 -13.85 20.60
C ARG A 30 18.36 -13.68 19.17
N LEU A 31 19.49 -14.29 18.87
CA LEU A 31 20.05 -14.33 17.52
C LEU A 31 19.15 -15.12 16.57
N ASP A 32 18.49 -16.19 17.04
CA ASP A 32 17.65 -17.07 16.24
C ASP A 32 16.33 -16.45 15.78
N ASN A 33 16.01 -15.22 16.21
CA ASN A 33 14.83 -14.51 15.71
C ASN A 33 15.01 -14.02 14.27
N SER A 34 16.23 -13.62 13.88
CA SER A 34 16.50 -13.04 12.55
C SER A 34 17.84 -13.49 11.97
N THR A 35 18.29 -14.69 12.36
CA THR A 35 19.46 -15.35 11.78
C THR A 35 19.21 -16.85 11.61
N ASN A 36 20.02 -17.51 10.79
CA ASN A 36 19.99 -18.96 10.61
C ASN A 36 20.70 -19.75 11.75
N ILE A 37 21.09 -19.12 12.85
CA ILE A 37 21.98 -19.69 13.87
C ILE A 37 21.45 -21.00 14.49
N ALA A 38 20.13 -21.16 14.61
CA ALA A 38 19.53 -22.39 15.12
C ALA A 38 19.77 -23.60 14.20
N SER A 39 19.88 -23.37 12.90
CA SER A 39 20.21 -24.41 11.91
C SER A 39 21.71 -24.70 11.88
N VAL A 40 22.53 -23.66 12.04
CA VAL A 40 24.01 -23.75 12.04
C VAL A 40 24.53 -24.43 13.32
N PHE A 41 23.96 -24.08 14.48
CA PHE A 41 24.37 -24.59 15.79
C PHE A 41 23.18 -25.19 16.58
N PRO A 42 22.53 -26.26 16.09
CA PRO A 42 21.26 -26.76 16.64
C PRO A 42 21.34 -27.26 18.10
N LYS A 43 22.55 -27.56 18.58
CA LYS A 43 22.81 -28.06 19.94
C LYS A 43 23.35 -27.00 20.90
N ARG A 44 23.51 -25.75 20.45
CA ARG A 44 24.08 -24.66 21.25
C ARG A 44 23.04 -23.58 21.64
N GLY A 45 21.76 -23.91 21.58
CA GLY A 45 20.73 -23.09 22.21
C GLY A 45 20.80 -23.22 23.74
N ASN A 46 20.63 -22.11 24.43
CA ASN A 46 20.66 -22.02 25.90
C ASN A 46 19.35 -21.44 26.44
N THR A 47 19.19 -21.51 27.76
CA THR A 47 18.12 -20.83 28.49
C THR A 47 18.74 -19.94 29.55
N TYR A 48 18.46 -18.64 29.49
CA TYR A 48 18.92 -17.66 30.46
C TYR A 48 17.76 -16.98 31.17
N GLN A 49 18.03 -16.47 32.38
CA GLN A 49 17.13 -15.58 33.07
C GLN A 49 17.42 -14.14 32.63
N VAL A 50 16.49 -13.54 31.90
CA VAL A 50 16.61 -12.17 31.38
C VAL A 50 15.48 -11.36 31.97
N ASN A 51 15.81 -10.35 32.78
CA ASN A 51 14.83 -9.49 33.44
C ASN A 51 13.72 -10.25 34.20
N GLY A 52 14.09 -11.39 34.81
CA GLY A 52 13.18 -12.24 35.57
C GLY A 52 12.36 -13.24 34.76
N GLN A 53 12.56 -13.31 33.43
CA GLN A 53 11.92 -14.27 32.54
C GLN A 53 12.91 -15.30 32.03
N GLN A 54 12.49 -16.57 31.94
CA GLN A 54 13.28 -17.60 31.28
C GLN A 54 13.16 -17.44 29.77
N VAL A 55 14.26 -17.06 29.13
CA VAL A 55 14.35 -16.89 27.69
C VAL A 55 15.22 -18.01 27.13
N ARG A 56 14.66 -18.80 26.20
CA ARG A 56 15.38 -19.84 25.48
C ARG A 56 15.70 -19.35 24.06
N GLY A 57 16.92 -19.57 23.59
CA GLY A 57 17.34 -19.18 22.26
C GLY A 57 18.85 -19.30 22.09
N TRP A 58 19.39 -18.56 21.12
CA TRP A 58 20.83 -18.43 20.88
C TRP A 58 21.27 -17.01 21.22
N PHE A 59 22.32 -16.88 22.02
CA PHE A 59 22.74 -15.60 22.59
C PHE A 59 24.17 -15.28 22.16
N SER A 60 24.44 -14.02 21.81
CA SER A 60 25.77 -13.55 21.41
C SER A 60 26.87 -13.87 22.42
N VAL A 61 26.54 -13.90 23.72
CA VAL A 61 27.49 -14.26 24.81
C VAL A 61 28.00 -15.71 24.76
N ASP A 62 27.35 -16.58 23.97
CA ASP A 62 27.71 -17.99 23.84
C ASP A 62 28.67 -18.27 22.67
N PHE A 63 28.91 -17.28 21.80
CA PHE A 63 29.66 -17.43 20.55
C PHE A 63 30.73 -16.36 20.42
N THR A 64 31.90 -16.71 19.87
CA THR A 64 32.89 -15.70 19.48
C THR A 64 32.44 -14.96 18.23
N ALA A 65 32.98 -13.77 18.00
CA ALA A 65 32.73 -13.01 16.77
C ALA A 65 33.04 -13.84 15.51
N ASP A 66 34.19 -14.53 15.51
CA ASP A 66 34.61 -15.40 14.41
C ASP A 66 33.60 -16.54 14.13
N GLU A 67 33.04 -17.15 15.18
CA GLU A 67 32.02 -18.22 15.01
C GLU A 67 30.76 -17.67 14.33
N LEU A 68 30.33 -16.48 14.74
CA LEU A 68 29.15 -15.82 14.17
C LEU A 68 29.39 -15.39 12.72
N PHE A 69 30.43 -14.61 12.45
CA PHE A 69 30.66 -14.06 11.10
C PHE A 69 31.03 -15.11 10.06
N SER A 70 31.62 -16.24 10.47
CA SER A 70 32.00 -17.29 9.53
C SER A 70 30.85 -18.23 9.15
N ASN A 71 29.78 -18.30 9.95
CA ASN A 71 28.76 -19.35 9.78
C ASN A 71 27.31 -18.85 9.84
N VAL A 72 27.07 -17.69 10.43
CA VAL A 72 25.71 -17.19 10.71
C VAL A 72 25.38 -16.04 9.78
N THR A 73 24.23 -16.17 9.12
CA THR A 73 23.70 -15.18 8.18
C THR A 73 22.35 -14.68 8.67
N LEU A 74 22.00 -13.47 8.25
CA LEU A 74 20.69 -12.87 8.51
C LEU A 74 19.59 -13.61 7.75
N VAL A 75 18.40 -13.65 8.35
CA VAL A 75 17.16 -14.09 7.72
C VAL A 75 16.03 -13.16 8.16
N GLN A 76 14.97 -13.07 7.36
CA GLN A 76 13.81 -12.27 7.69
C GLN A 76 13.08 -12.82 8.92
N ASN A 77 12.65 -11.92 9.79
CA ASN A 77 11.75 -12.20 10.90
C ASN A 77 10.34 -11.62 10.70
N ILE A 78 10.16 -10.81 9.65
CA ILE A 78 8.91 -10.20 9.24
C ILE A 78 8.53 -10.80 7.88
N TYR A 79 7.47 -11.62 7.85
CA TYR A 79 7.10 -12.39 6.66
C TYR A 79 6.41 -11.58 5.56
N SER A 80 6.06 -10.32 5.82
CA SER A 80 5.68 -9.38 4.76
C SER A 80 6.88 -8.89 3.96
N ARG A 81 8.11 -9.07 4.44
CA ARG A 81 9.36 -8.76 3.72
C ARG A 81 9.80 -9.95 2.85
N PRO A 82 10.62 -9.72 1.80
CA PRO A 82 10.99 -10.77 0.85
C PRO A 82 12.11 -11.68 1.35
N SER A 83 11.89 -13.00 1.27
CA SER A 83 12.84 -14.01 1.74
C SER A 83 14.01 -14.26 0.79
N VAL A 84 14.06 -13.56 -0.35
CA VAL A 84 15.13 -13.73 -1.35
C VAL A 84 16.49 -13.25 -0.84
N PHE A 85 16.51 -12.47 0.25
CA PHE A 85 17.72 -12.00 0.92
C PHE A 85 18.11 -12.89 2.11
N ASP A 86 17.35 -13.94 2.41
CA ASP A 86 17.69 -14.85 3.49
C ASP A 86 18.99 -15.59 3.17
N GLY A 87 19.95 -15.53 4.08
CA GLY A 87 21.22 -16.23 3.92
C GLY A 87 22.30 -15.46 3.17
N SER A 88 22.03 -14.25 2.64
CA SER A 88 23.01 -13.53 1.82
C SER A 88 23.95 -12.61 2.63
N MET A 89 23.47 -12.03 3.74
CA MET A 89 24.21 -11.01 4.49
C MET A 89 24.65 -11.46 5.89
N PRO A 90 25.88 -11.13 6.33
CA PRO A 90 26.31 -11.32 7.71
C PRO A 90 25.71 -10.23 8.63
N MET A 91 25.82 -10.44 9.94
CA MET A 91 25.59 -9.36 10.91
C MET A 91 26.70 -8.31 10.81
N SER A 92 26.38 -7.05 11.09
CA SER A 92 27.36 -5.96 11.10
C SER A 92 27.95 -5.73 12.48
N THR A 93 29.25 -5.49 12.53
CA THR A 93 29.94 -4.91 13.69
C THR A 93 29.66 -3.41 13.81
N ILE A 94 30.01 -2.81 14.95
CA ILE A 94 30.00 -1.35 15.07
C ILE A 94 30.96 -0.69 14.06
N ASP A 95 32.12 -1.30 13.81
CA ASP A 95 33.11 -0.77 12.86
C ASP A 95 32.59 -0.79 11.42
N ASP A 96 31.83 -1.81 11.03
CA ASP A 96 31.18 -1.88 9.70
C ASP A 96 30.20 -0.71 9.53
N VAL A 97 29.38 -0.43 10.55
CA VAL A 97 28.44 0.70 10.54
C VAL A 97 29.17 2.04 10.49
N GLN A 98 30.27 2.19 11.22
CA GLN A 98 31.13 3.39 11.12
C GLN A 98 31.81 3.52 9.76
N GLY A 99 32.13 2.41 9.11
CA GLY A 99 32.64 2.35 7.74
C GLY A 99 31.71 3.01 6.72
N LEU A 100 30.39 3.01 6.99
CA LEU A 100 29.39 3.72 6.18
C LEU A 100 29.45 5.25 6.33
N ARG A 101 30.21 5.75 7.32
CA ARG A 101 30.36 7.18 7.68
C ARG A 101 29.02 7.89 7.86
N PRO A 102 28.15 7.41 8.77
CA PRO A 102 26.86 8.04 8.98
C PRO A 102 27.01 9.48 9.49
N PRO A 103 26.11 10.41 9.10
CA PRO A 103 26.07 11.78 9.59
C PRO A 103 25.94 11.83 11.11
N ARG A 104 25.12 10.93 11.65
CA ARG A 104 24.89 10.75 13.08
C ARG A 104 24.75 9.27 13.42
N PHE A 105 25.26 8.86 14.57
CA PHE A 105 25.17 7.48 15.05
C PHE A 105 24.49 7.41 16.42
N TRP A 106 23.54 6.49 16.53
CA TRP A 106 22.76 6.22 17.72
C TRP A 106 23.02 4.79 18.19
N LEU A 107 23.66 4.66 19.35
CA LEU A 107 23.90 3.37 20.00
C LEU A 107 22.82 3.09 21.03
N ASN A 108 22.16 1.93 20.98
CA ASN A 108 21.22 1.48 22.00
C ASN A 108 21.77 0.27 22.75
N MET A 109 21.79 0.32 24.08
CA MET A 109 22.19 -0.80 24.93
C MET A 109 20.97 -1.34 25.69
N GLN A 110 20.28 -2.31 25.10
CA GLN A 110 19.00 -2.79 25.63
C GLN A 110 19.13 -3.68 26.88
N TYR A 111 20.20 -4.47 26.99
CA TYR A 111 20.34 -5.56 27.99
C TYR A 111 21.65 -5.48 28.79
N SER A 112 22.05 -4.29 29.24
CA SER A 112 23.37 -4.09 29.89
C SER A 112 23.59 -5.01 31.09
N THR A 113 22.55 -5.24 31.90
CA THR A 113 22.63 -6.10 33.09
C THR A 113 22.92 -7.54 32.71
N PHE A 114 22.27 -8.05 31.64
CA PHE A 114 22.49 -9.40 31.14
C PHE A 114 23.93 -9.61 30.68
N PHE A 115 24.50 -8.68 29.90
CA PHE A 115 25.90 -8.80 29.48
C PHE A 115 26.86 -8.76 30.67
N LYS A 116 26.58 -7.91 31.67
CA LYS A 116 27.39 -7.81 32.88
C LYS A 116 27.42 -9.11 33.69
N GLU A 117 26.29 -9.81 33.79
CA GLU A 117 26.22 -11.15 34.40
C GLU A 117 27.10 -12.19 33.67
N HIS A 118 27.36 -11.97 32.38
CA HIS A 118 28.23 -12.80 31.54
C HIS A 118 29.66 -12.25 31.42
N LYS A 119 30.06 -11.34 32.33
CA LYS A 119 31.41 -10.73 32.39
C LYS A 119 31.76 -9.88 31.17
N LEU A 120 30.76 -9.32 30.51
CA LEU A 120 30.89 -8.37 29.41
C LEU A 120 30.30 -7.03 29.85
N ASP A 121 31.10 -5.97 29.94
CA ASP A 121 30.63 -4.65 30.38
C ASP A 121 30.50 -3.71 29.18
N ALA A 122 29.27 -3.27 28.89
CA ALA A 122 29.00 -2.31 27.82
C ALA A 122 29.63 -0.93 28.09
N LEU A 123 29.82 -0.55 29.36
CA LEU A 123 30.54 0.67 29.70
C LEU A 123 32.01 0.57 29.33
N ASP A 124 32.64 -0.58 29.57
CA ASP A 124 34.04 -0.83 29.19
C ASP A 124 34.17 -0.81 27.65
N PHE A 125 33.24 -1.44 26.93
CA PHE A 125 33.20 -1.39 25.47
C PHE A 125 33.17 0.06 24.95
N ILE A 126 32.25 0.89 25.47
CA ILE A 126 32.11 2.28 25.03
C ILE A 126 33.37 3.10 25.39
N ASN A 127 33.95 2.87 26.57
CA ASN A 127 35.16 3.57 27.00
C ASN A 127 36.39 3.21 26.14
N LEU A 128 36.46 1.97 25.63
CA LEU A 128 37.53 1.52 24.73
C LEU A 128 37.31 1.99 23.28
N ALA A 129 36.05 2.19 22.87
CA ALA A 129 35.64 2.66 21.54
C ALA A 129 35.90 4.17 21.32
N THR A 130 37.10 4.66 21.66
CA THR A 130 37.43 6.10 21.66
C THR A 130 37.45 6.77 20.28
N ASP A 131 37.60 5.97 19.22
CA ASP A 131 37.57 6.43 17.82
C ASP A 131 36.14 6.52 17.25
N ILE A 132 35.15 5.96 17.95
CA ILE A 132 33.76 5.92 17.50
C ILE A 132 33.04 7.18 17.96
N ARG A 133 32.37 7.85 17.02
CA ARG A 133 31.50 9.00 17.33
C ARG A 133 30.09 8.50 17.62
N PHE A 134 29.67 8.66 18.87
CA PHE A 134 28.27 8.50 19.27
C PHE A 134 27.63 9.89 19.42
N ASP A 135 26.52 10.13 18.73
CA ASP A 135 25.72 11.34 18.90
C ASP A 135 24.57 11.10 19.90
N PHE A 136 24.08 9.86 19.96
CA PHE A 136 23.07 9.40 20.91
C PHE A 136 23.50 8.08 21.55
N ILE A 137 23.23 7.94 22.84
CA ILE A 137 23.29 6.66 23.56
C ILE A 137 21.96 6.46 24.27
N SER A 138 21.28 5.35 23.99
CA SER A 138 20.03 4.98 24.66
C SER A 138 20.13 3.67 25.41
N SER A 139 19.26 3.52 26.39
CA SER A 139 19.03 2.25 27.08
C SER A 139 17.70 2.30 27.83
N PRO A 140 17.02 1.15 27.96
CA PRO A 140 15.90 1.02 28.87
C PRO A 140 16.35 0.73 30.32
N GLU A 141 17.64 0.51 30.59
CA GLU A 141 18.16 0.24 31.92
C GLU A 141 18.76 1.52 32.55
N ILE A 142 18.13 2.02 33.62
CA ILE A 142 18.52 3.28 34.28
C ILE A 142 19.93 3.20 34.86
N GLY A 143 20.31 2.04 35.39
CA GLY A 143 21.64 1.79 35.94
C GLY A 143 22.75 1.98 34.91
N PHE A 144 22.52 1.57 33.66
CA PHE A 144 23.47 1.77 32.57
C PHE A 144 23.62 3.26 32.23
N LEU A 145 22.51 3.98 32.02
CA LEU A 145 22.57 5.42 31.69
C LEU A 145 23.25 6.24 32.79
N LYS A 146 22.97 5.94 34.06
CA LYS A 146 23.62 6.61 35.20
C LYS A 146 25.10 6.22 35.37
N GLY A 147 25.52 5.09 34.82
CA GLY A 147 26.91 4.62 34.86
C GLY A 147 27.80 5.26 33.81
N LEU A 148 27.24 5.90 32.78
CA LEU A 148 28.00 6.55 31.70
C LEU A 148 28.64 7.86 32.18
N ASP A 149 29.97 7.96 32.09
CA ASP A 149 30.68 9.22 32.29
C ASP A 149 30.73 10.03 30.98
N VAL A 150 29.59 10.59 30.58
CA VAL A 150 29.46 11.41 29.36
C VAL A 150 30.45 12.58 29.33
N ARG A 151 30.90 13.07 30.50
CA ARG A 151 31.81 14.22 30.58
C ARG A 151 33.21 13.89 30.07
N SER A 152 33.66 12.65 30.21
CA SER A 152 34.95 12.20 29.68
C SER A 152 34.89 11.78 28.21
N MET A 153 33.68 11.59 27.66
CA MET A 153 33.50 11.25 26.25
C MET A 153 33.75 12.46 25.32
N LYS A 154 34.42 12.20 24.20
CA LYS A 154 34.81 13.22 23.21
C LYS A 154 33.61 13.96 22.60
N THR A 155 32.53 13.24 22.31
CA THR A 155 31.37 13.76 21.56
C THR A 155 30.20 14.17 22.46
N LYS A 156 30.25 13.81 23.74
CA LYS A 156 29.21 14.10 24.75
C LYS A 156 27.80 13.73 24.23
N PRO A 157 27.54 12.44 23.95
CA PRO A 157 26.28 12.00 23.36
C PRO A 157 25.07 12.40 24.20
N LYS A 158 23.94 12.60 23.53
CA LYS A 158 22.64 12.73 24.19
C LYS A 158 22.23 11.39 24.80
N LEU A 159 21.85 11.40 26.07
CA LEU A 159 21.38 10.20 26.75
C LEU A 159 19.86 10.09 26.60
N ILE A 160 19.39 9.00 26.02
CA ILE A 160 17.97 8.79 25.74
C ILE A 160 17.45 7.60 26.55
N PHE A 161 16.43 7.80 27.38
CA PHE A 161 15.82 6.71 28.11
C PHE A 161 14.76 6.00 27.24
N GLN A 162 14.97 4.71 26.97
CA GLN A 162 14.05 3.93 26.14
C GLN A 162 12.95 3.30 27.01
N PHE A 163 11.70 3.62 26.70
CA PHE A 163 10.55 2.92 27.26
C PHE A 163 10.24 1.68 26.42
N LEU A 164 10.02 0.56 27.10
CA LEU A 164 9.55 -0.69 26.47
C LEU A 164 8.00 -0.75 26.58
N LYS A 165 7.41 -1.88 26.99
CA LYS A 165 5.98 -1.98 27.29
C LYS A 165 5.67 -1.49 28.71
N ARG A 166 4.47 -0.93 28.93
CA ARG A 166 4.07 -0.28 30.19
C ARG A 166 4.18 -1.21 31.41
N ASP A 167 3.91 -2.49 31.23
CA ASP A 167 3.88 -3.55 32.24
C ASP A 167 5.24 -4.21 32.48
N LEU A 168 6.23 -3.96 31.62
CA LEU A 168 7.59 -4.45 31.84
C LEU A 168 8.29 -3.67 32.94
N MET A 169 9.18 -4.36 33.65
CA MET A 169 9.89 -3.82 34.81
C MET A 169 11.29 -3.36 34.41
N GLU A 170 11.65 -2.15 34.83
CA GLU A 170 13.01 -1.66 34.67
C GLU A 170 13.94 -2.38 35.67
N PRO A 171 15.07 -2.97 35.22
CA PRO A 171 15.87 -3.87 36.05
C PRO A 171 16.50 -3.24 37.29
N THR A 172 16.82 -1.94 37.27
CA THR A 172 17.55 -1.25 38.35
C THR A 172 16.63 -0.85 39.50
N THR A 173 15.52 -0.19 39.17
CA THR A 173 14.58 0.41 40.10
C THR A 173 13.45 -0.53 40.48
N LYS A 174 13.25 -1.60 39.70
CA LYS A 174 12.10 -2.52 39.84
C LYS A 174 10.76 -1.78 39.82
N LYS A 175 10.68 -0.67 39.08
CA LYS A 175 9.42 0.00 38.73
C LYS A 175 9.00 -0.41 37.32
N SER A 176 7.70 -0.39 37.05
CA SER A 176 7.21 -0.59 35.70
C SER A 176 7.56 0.61 34.81
N TYR A 177 7.75 0.41 33.51
CA TYR A 177 7.92 1.54 32.57
C TYR A 177 6.70 2.47 32.58
N GLY A 178 5.50 1.94 32.83
CA GLY A 178 4.27 2.74 32.99
C GLY A 178 4.29 3.65 34.21
N ASP A 179 4.94 3.25 35.30
CA ASP A 179 5.12 4.11 36.49
C ASP A 179 6.26 5.11 36.30
N LEU A 180 7.34 4.72 35.61
CA LEU A 180 8.42 5.64 35.25
C LEU A 180 7.93 6.76 34.31
N LEU A 181 6.96 6.46 33.44
CA LEU A 181 6.35 7.44 32.55
C LEU A 181 5.63 8.57 33.29
N LYS A 182 5.16 8.30 34.52
CA LYS A 182 4.50 9.30 35.39
C LYS A 182 5.50 10.17 36.15
N ASP A 183 6.79 9.86 36.07
CA ASP A 183 7.88 10.50 36.82
C ASP A 183 8.99 10.98 35.86
N LEU A 184 8.59 11.72 34.83
CA LEU A 184 9.51 12.30 33.84
C LEU A 184 10.53 13.25 34.46
N ALA A 185 10.19 13.90 35.58
CA ALA A 185 11.12 14.75 36.32
C ALA A 185 12.35 13.96 36.82
N ASN A 186 12.14 12.73 37.31
CA ASN A 186 13.25 11.85 37.66
C ASN A 186 14.01 11.38 36.41
N VAL A 187 13.33 11.09 35.30
CA VAL A 187 13.99 10.73 34.02
C VAL A 187 14.94 11.84 33.55
N LYS A 188 14.51 13.10 33.65
CA LYS A 188 15.30 14.29 33.30
C LYS A 188 16.61 14.42 34.09
N THR A 189 16.73 13.79 35.26
CA THR A 189 17.98 13.84 36.05
C THR A 189 19.14 13.07 35.42
N PHE A 190 18.86 12.15 34.48
CA PHE A 190 19.88 11.31 33.85
C PHE A 190 19.76 11.19 32.32
N ALA A 191 18.67 11.65 31.73
CA ALA A 191 18.46 11.63 30.27
C ALA A 191 18.14 13.02 29.73
N SER A 192 18.56 13.28 28.49
CA SER A 192 18.18 14.46 27.70
C SER A 192 16.93 14.25 26.86
N GLY A 193 16.50 13.00 26.66
CA GLY A 193 15.27 12.67 25.95
C GLY A 193 14.77 11.28 26.27
N ILE A 194 13.64 10.91 25.66
CA ILE A 194 12.98 9.62 25.79
C ILE A 194 12.71 9.02 24.41
N LEU A 195 12.81 7.70 24.29
CA LEU A 195 12.38 6.95 23.12
C LEU A 195 11.18 6.09 23.54
N VAL A 196 10.03 6.28 22.91
CA VAL A 196 8.77 5.61 23.31
C VAL A 196 8.11 4.91 22.11
N PRO A 197 7.38 3.80 22.31
CA PRO A 197 6.49 3.27 21.29
C PRO A 197 5.37 4.27 20.98
N LYS A 198 4.93 4.35 19.71
CA LYS A 198 3.88 5.30 19.27
C LYS A 198 2.59 5.22 20.10
N ASP A 199 2.21 4.03 20.55
CA ASP A 199 1.02 3.80 21.38
C ASP A 199 1.09 4.44 22.78
N PHE A 200 2.25 4.91 23.23
CA PHE A 200 2.35 5.71 24.46
C PHE A 200 1.82 7.13 24.29
N ILE A 201 1.90 7.65 23.06
CA ILE A 201 1.47 8.99 22.69
C ILE A 201 0.06 8.93 22.13
N TRP A 202 -0.20 8.01 21.19
CA TRP A 202 -1.49 7.90 20.53
C TRP A 202 -1.94 6.43 20.51
N PRO A 203 -2.66 5.98 21.55
CA PRO A 203 -3.06 4.58 21.67
C PRO A 203 -4.06 4.17 20.59
N VAL A 204 -4.07 2.88 20.26
CA VAL A 204 -5.07 2.24 19.40
C VAL A 204 -5.89 1.27 20.23
N ASP A 205 -7.21 1.34 20.14
CA ASP A 205 -8.12 0.44 20.84
C ASP A 205 -8.12 -0.98 20.23
N ASN A 206 -8.73 -1.94 20.93
CA ASN A 206 -8.84 -3.31 20.44
C ASN A 206 -9.67 -3.46 19.15
N ASN A 207 -10.37 -2.41 18.72
CA ASN A 207 -11.13 -2.37 17.47
C ASN A 207 -10.34 -1.74 16.32
N GLY A 208 -9.09 -1.31 16.56
CA GLY A 208 -8.18 -0.74 15.55
C GLY A 208 -8.34 0.77 15.34
N TYR A 209 -8.97 1.51 16.26
CA TYR A 209 -9.15 2.96 16.15
C TYR A 209 -8.29 3.72 17.15
N LEU A 210 -7.86 4.91 16.74
CA LEU A 210 -7.13 5.83 17.60
C LEU A 210 -7.99 6.27 18.79
N GLU A 211 -7.43 6.16 19.98
CA GLU A 211 -7.95 6.77 21.20
C GLU A 211 -7.48 8.23 21.34
N PRO A 212 -7.96 9.01 22.32
CA PRO A 212 -7.38 10.32 22.61
C PRO A 212 -5.87 10.22 22.87
N TYR A 213 -5.10 11.11 22.24
CA TYR A 213 -3.66 11.22 22.47
C TYR A 213 -3.37 11.63 23.93
N SER A 214 -2.20 11.24 24.43
CA SER A 214 -1.75 11.53 25.80
C SER A 214 -1.01 12.87 25.90
N THR A 215 -0.83 13.37 27.12
CA THR A 215 -0.02 14.58 27.40
C THR A 215 1.48 14.32 27.42
N LEU A 216 1.93 13.11 27.09
CA LEU A 216 3.33 12.70 27.23
C LEU A 216 4.31 13.65 26.53
N VAL A 217 4.01 14.03 25.28
CA VAL A 217 4.88 14.92 24.50
C VAL A 217 4.99 16.31 25.15
N PRO A 218 3.89 17.06 25.39
CA PRO A 218 3.99 18.37 26.03
C PRO A 218 4.59 18.29 27.45
N ASP A 219 4.26 17.27 28.25
CA ASP A 219 4.81 17.11 29.61
C ASP A 219 6.33 16.87 29.58
N ALA A 220 6.83 16.09 28.62
CA ALA A 220 8.25 15.87 28.42
C ALA A 220 8.95 17.16 27.96
N HIS A 221 8.35 17.88 27.00
CA HIS A 221 8.89 19.15 26.49
C HIS A 221 8.95 20.24 27.56
N GLU A 222 7.96 20.33 28.46
CA GLU A 222 7.98 21.26 29.60
C GLU A 222 9.19 21.03 30.52
N LEU A 223 9.63 19.79 30.65
CA LEU A 223 10.82 19.39 31.41
C LEU A 223 12.13 19.49 30.59
N GLY A 224 12.04 19.88 29.31
CA GLY A 224 13.16 19.94 28.38
C GLY A 224 13.72 18.56 28.01
N LEU A 225 12.87 17.54 27.95
CA LEU A 225 13.17 16.23 27.38
C LEU A 225 12.76 16.21 25.91
N GLU A 226 13.65 15.77 25.02
CA GLU A 226 13.30 15.45 23.63
C GLU A 226 12.50 14.13 23.59
N VAL A 227 11.55 14.01 22.67
CA VAL A 227 10.69 12.83 22.50
C VAL A 227 10.91 12.22 21.14
N TYR A 228 11.43 11.00 21.14
CA TYR A 228 11.60 10.16 19.96
C TYR A 228 10.58 9.03 19.97
N VAL A 229 10.07 8.65 18.80
CA VAL A 229 8.98 7.67 18.70
C VAL A 229 9.35 6.51 17.80
N SER A 230 9.03 5.30 18.24
CA SER A 230 9.26 4.05 17.50
C SER A 230 7.97 3.31 17.17
N GLY A 231 8.04 2.32 16.29
CA GLY A 231 6.91 1.46 15.93
C GLY A 231 6.19 1.84 14.64
N PHE A 232 6.83 2.64 13.78
CA PHE A 232 6.35 2.91 12.42
C PHE A 232 6.83 1.84 11.46
N ALA A 233 5.90 1.29 10.68
CA ALA A 233 6.18 0.29 9.67
C ALA A 233 5.10 0.34 8.57
N ASN A 234 5.53 0.31 7.31
CA ASN A 234 4.63 0.35 6.15
C ASN A 234 3.99 -1.02 5.87
N ASP A 235 4.59 -2.10 6.36
CA ASP A 235 4.32 -3.49 6.01
C ASP A 235 3.56 -4.24 7.12
N ILE A 236 2.83 -3.51 7.97
CA ILE A 236 1.95 -4.05 9.01
C ILE A 236 0.60 -3.30 9.03
N PRO A 237 -0.50 -3.94 9.47
CA PRO A 237 -1.76 -3.24 9.66
C PRO A 237 -1.65 -2.15 10.74
N GLY A 238 -1.93 -0.91 10.35
CA GLY A 238 -2.05 0.23 11.27
C GLY A 238 -3.48 0.47 11.73
N SER A 239 -3.73 1.62 12.37
CA SER A 239 -5.08 2.05 12.70
C SER A 239 -5.93 2.29 11.45
N TYR A 240 -7.23 1.94 11.51
CA TYR A 240 -8.19 2.27 10.46
C TYR A 240 -8.30 3.78 10.19
N ASN A 241 -7.89 4.63 11.15
CA ASN A 241 -7.86 6.08 10.98
C ASN A 241 -6.87 6.54 9.90
N SER A 242 -5.79 5.79 9.66
CA SER A 242 -4.77 6.15 8.67
C SER A 242 -5.07 5.57 7.29
N SER A 243 -6.05 4.67 7.15
CA SER A 243 -6.44 4.06 5.86
C SER A 243 -5.25 3.51 5.04
N TYR A 244 -4.32 2.85 5.75
CA TYR A 244 -3.08 2.30 5.19
C TYR A 244 -2.13 3.31 4.54
N ASP A 245 -2.29 4.62 4.79
CA ASP A 245 -1.35 5.65 4.35
C ASP A 245 -0.25 5.88 5.41
N PRO A 246 0.98 5.41 5.17
CA PRO A 246 2.05 5.51 6.18
C PRO A 246 2.55 6.96 6.31
N VAL A 247 2.62 7.73 5.23
CA VAL A 247 3.00 9.15 5.27
C VAL A 247 2.03 9.94 6.16
N PHE A 248 0.72 9.70 6.00
CA PHE A 248 -0.29 10.30 6.85
C PHE A 248 -0.09 9.93 8.33
N GLU A 249 0.29 8.68 8.64
CA GLU A 249 0.62 8.26 10.00
C GLU A 249 1.82 9.05 10.56
N TYR A 250 2.93 9.20 9.83
CA TYR A 250 4.07 9.98 10.32
C TYR A 250 3.68 11.45 10.61
N LEU A 251 2.91 12.07 9.70
CA LEU A 251 2.44 13.45 9.86
C LEU A 251 1.64 13.66 11.15
N GLN A 252 0.89 12.66 11.61
CA GLN A 252 0.17 12.71 12.89
C GLN A 252 1.07 12.88 14.12
N PHE A 253 2.37 12.58 14.01
CA PHE A 253 3.33 12.72 15.11
C PHE A 253 4.29 13.91 14.94
N ILE A 254 4.60 14.30 13.71
CA ILE A 254 5.57 15.39 13.42
C ILE A 254 4.91 16.73 13.08
N GLU A 255 3.63 16.75 12.71
CA GLU A 255 2.90 17.98 12.37
C GLU A 255 1.47 17.98 12.95
N ASN A 256 1.36 17.62 14.22
CA ASN A 256 0.09 17.71 14.92
C ASN A 256 -0.09 19.09 15.58
N SER A 257 -1.28 19.67 15.44
CA SER A 257 -1.61 20.97 16.07
C SER A 257 -1.51 20.98 17.61
N LYS A 258 -1.39 19.80 18.24
CA LYS A 258 -1.40 19.61 19.70
C LYS A 258 -0.02 19.26 20.25
N PHE A 259 0.83 18.61 19.46
CA PHE A 259 2.18 18.23 19.83
C PHE A 259 3.01 17.94 18.58
N SER A 260 4.32 17.96 18.70
CA SER A 260 5.24 17.48 17.68
C SER A 260 6.34 16.71 18.35
N VAL A 261 6.74 15.56 17.80
CA VAL A 261 7.87 14.79 18.33
C VAL A 261 9.18 15.31 17.74
N ASP A 262 10.31 15.01 18.39
CA ASP A 262 11.64 15.47 18.00
C ASP A 262 12.33 14.52 17.00
N GLY A 263 11.79 13.32 16.81
CA GLY A 263 12.22 12.39 15.78
C GLY A 263 11.49 11.05 15.81
N VAL A 264 11.66 10.28 14.74
CA VAL A 264 11.07 8.96 14.58
C VAL A 264 12.16 7.91 14.35
N LEU A 265 11.97 6.72 14.94
CA LEU A 265 12.77 5.53 14.73
C LEU A 265 11.93 4.53 13.93
N THR A 266 12.42 4.15 12.75
CA THR A 266 11.68 3.31 11.81
C THR A 266 12.60 2.53 10.89
N ASP A 267 12.10 1.39 10.42
CA ASP A 267 12.72 0.59 9.36
C ASP A 267 12.48 1.19 7.96
N PHE A 268 11.60 2.19 7.84
CA PHE A 268 11.21 2.85 6.59
C PHE A 268 11.69 4.32 6.55
N PRO A 269 13.01 4.56 6.53
CA PRO A 269 13.55 5.92 6.59
C PRO A 269 13.19 6.76 5.36
N SER A 270 12.86 6.14 4.21
CA SER A 270 12.34 6.84 3.04
C SER A 270 11.00 7.50 3.36
N THR A 271 10.01 6.75 3.81
CA THR A 271 8.67 7.27 4.14
C THR A 271 8.70 8.34 5.23
N ALA A 272 9.54 8.16 6.26
CA ALA A 272 9.76 9.21 7.25
C ALA A 272 10.38 10.49 6.63
N SER A 273 11.34 10.33 5.71
CA SER A 273 11.95 11.44 4.98
C SER A 273 10.95 12.17 4.09
N GLU A 274 10.08 11.41 3.41
CA GLU A 274 8.98 11.93 2.59
C GLU A 274 8.03 12.77 3.46
N ALA A 275 7.55 12.22 4.56
CA ALA A 275 6.67 12.92 5.48
C ALA A 275 7.29 14.25 5.96
N ILE A 276 8.56 14.25 6.35
CA ILE A 276 9.27 15.43 6.85
C ILE A 276 9.55 16.46 5.75
N ALA A 277 10.03 16.03 4.59
CA ALA A 277 10.56 16.95 3.57
C ALA A 277 9.54 17.36 2.51
N CYS A 278 8.61 16.46 2.18
CA CYS A 278 7.65 16.63 1.09
C CYS A 278 6.25 17.02 1.57
N PHE A 279 5.87 16.64 2.79
CA PHE A 279 4.48 16.84 3.23
C PHE A 279 4.35 17.81 4.40
N ALA A 280 5.26 17.73 5.37
CA ALA A 280 5.22 18.60 6.53
C ALA A 280 5.36 20.08 6.14
N HIS A 281 4.59 20.95 6.80
CA HIS A 281 4.66 22.41 6.67
C HIS A 281 4.34 22.97 5.27
N ASN A 282 3.72 22.18 4.39
CA ASN A 282 3.46 22.56 3.00
C ASN A 282 2.05 23.10 2.72
N GLN A 283 1.21 23.30 3.74
CA GLN A 283 -0.17 23.78 3.58
C GLN A 283 -0.27 25.13 2.83
N ASN A 284 0.73 26.01 2.97
CA ASN A 284 0.77 27.33 2.31
C ASN A 284 1.54 27.35 0.97
N ASN A 285 2.22 26.26 0.61
CA ASN A 285 3.07 26.15 -0.59
C ASN A 285 2.62 25.04 -1.54
N ALA A 286 1.37 24.58 -1.40
CA ALA A 286 0.83 23.51 -2.23
C ALA A 286 0.87 23.89 -3.71
N LEU A 287 1.38 22.98 -4.54
CA LEU A 287 1.43 23.17 -5.98
C LEU A 287 0.02 23.32 -6.58
N SER A 288 -0.06 24.01 -7.72
CA SER A 288 -1.28 24.09 -8.51
C SER A 288 -1.49 22.80 -9.29
N ASN A 289 -2.74 22.35 -9.41
CA ASN A 289 -3.12 21.19 -10.21
C ASN A 289 -2.86 21.33 -11.73
N LYS A 290 -2.35 22.48 -12.22
CA LYS A 290 -2.15 22.71 -13.66
C LYS A 290 -0.98 21.89 -14.20
N GLY A 291 -1.24 21.11 -15.25
CA GLY A 291 -0.22 20.30 -15.92
C GLY A 291 0.14 19.01 -15.18
N GLN A 292 -0.59 18.67 -14.11
CA GLN A 292 -0.42 17.43 -13.38
C GLN A 292 -1.31 16.33 -13.96
N PRO A 293 -0.93 15.04 -13.79
CA PRO A 293 -1.80 13.92 -14.10
C PRO A 293 -3.14 14.01 -13.35
N LEU A 294 -4.21 13.51 -13.97
CA LEU A 294 -5.54 13.49 -13.35
C LEU A 294 -5.59 12.52 -12.17
N VAL A 295 -6.21 12.93 -11.06
CA VAL A 295 -6.67 11.99 -10.02
C VAL A 295 -8.08 11.54 -10.36
N ILE A 296 -8.21 10.28 -10.78
CA ILE A 296 -9.46 9.64 -11.18
C ILE A 296 -9.82 8.63 -10.08
N THR A 297 -11.06 8.62 -9.63
CA THR A 297 -11.49 7.63 -8.64
C THR A 297 -11.70 6.25 -9.26
N HIS A 298 -11.57 5.21 -8.45
CA HIS A 298 -12.08 3.87 -8.72
C HIS A 298 -13.27 3.61 -7.80
N ASN A 299 -14.48 3.90 -8.30
CA ASN A 299 -15.76 3.87 -7.60
C ASN A 299 -15.86 4.87 -6.42
N GLY A 300 -15.34 6.09 -6.57
CA GLY A 300 -15.18 7.07 -5.48
C GLY A 300 -13.99 6.76 -4.56
N ALA A 301 -14.00 7.26 -3.32
CA ALA A 301 -13.00 6.91 -2.30
C ALA A 301 -13.30 5.52 -1.69
N SER A 302 -13.29 4.49 -2.56
CA SER A 302 -13.73 3.13 -2.24
C SER A 302 -12.78 2.38 -1.28
N GLY A 303 -11.59 2.95 -1.03
CA GLY A 303 -10.69 2.57 0.07
C GLY A 303 -11.21 2.93 1.46
N ILE A 304 -12.15 3.89 1.54
CA ILE A 304 -12.67 4.45 2.80
C ILE A 304 -14.13 4.02 3.05
N TYR A 305 -14.98 4.13 2.03
CA TYR A 305 -16.41 3.82 2.07
C TYR A 305 -16.78 2.79 1.00
N PRO A 306 -17.91 2.07 1.12
CA PRO A 306 -18.39 1.21 0.04
C PRO A 306 -18.46 2.00 -1.28
N GLY A 307 -17.83 1.46 -2.34
CA GLY A 307 -17.73 2.14 -3.62
C GLY A 307 -19.09 2.42 -4.26
N CYS A 308 -19.12 3.39 -5.19
CA CYS A 308 -20.34 3.83 -5.88
C CYS A 308 -21.46 4.34 -4.96
N THR A 309 -21.11 4.87 -3.78
CA THR A 309 -22.07 5.48 -2.84
C THR A 309 -21.92 6.98 -2.74
N ASP A 310 -22.98 7.66 -2.31
CA ASP A 310 -22.96 9.09 -1.94
C ASP A 310 -21.79 9.48 -1.02
N LEU A 311 -21.47 8.66 -0.02
CA LEU A 311 -20.34 8.89 0.89
C LEU A 311 -18.99 8.71 0.22
N ALA A 312 -18.80 7.66 -0.59
CA ALA A 312 -17.55 7.44 -1.32
C ALA A 312 -17.27 8.58 -2.32
N TYR A 313 -18.31 9.08 -3.01
CA TYR A 313 -18.16 10.22 -3.92
C TYR A 313 -17.91 11.52 -3.18
N LYS A 314 -18.62 11.77 -2.08
CA LYS A 314 -18.38 12.96 -1.27
C LYS A 314 -16.96 12.99 -0.72
N GLN A 315 -16.48 11.88 -0.16
CA GLN A 315 -15.11 11.77 0.33
C GLN A 315 -14.11 12.00 -0.81
N ALA A 316 -14.31 11.43 -2.00
CA ALA A 316 -13.42 11.68 -3.13
C ALA A 316 -13.38 13.15 -3.59
N VAL A 317 -14.50 13.86 -3.52
CA VAL A 317 -14.55 15.30 -3.78
C VAL A 317 -13.75 16.06 -2.73
N ASP A 318 -13.94 15.72 -1.45
CA ASP A 318 -13.23 16.35 -0.33
C ASP A 318 -11.72 16.06 -0.37
N ASP A 319 -11.34 14.86 -0.82
CA ASP A 319 -9.95 14.43 -1.06
C ASP A 319 -9.31 15.13 -2.27
N GLY A 320 -10.12 15.79 -3.11
CA GLY A 320 -9.65 16.57 -4.26
C GLY A 320 -9.43 15.74 -5.53
N ALA A 321 -10.25 14.72 -5.80
CA ALA A 321 -10.26 14.05 -7.10
C ALA A 321 -10.55 15.04 -8.25
N ASP A 322 -9.90 14.86 -9.40
CA ASP A 322 -10.23 15.63 -10.61
C ASP A 322 -11.45 15.06 -11.33
N ILE A 323 -11.59 13.73 -11.29
CA ILE A 323 -12.66 12.98 -11.94
C ILE A 323 -13.24 11.99 -10.95
N ILE A 324 -14.56 12.03 -10.73
CA ILE A 324 -15.29 10.94 -10.07
C ILE A 324 -15.90 10.02 -11.13
N ASP A 325 -15.81 8.71 -10.93
CA ASP A 325 -16.26 7.70 -11.87
C ASP A 325 -17.62 7.09 -11.50
N CYS A 326 -18.31 6.52 -12.47
CA CYS A 326 -19.50 5.69 -12.27
C CYS A 326 -19.47 4.54 -13.28
N SER A 327 -19.21 3.32 -12.80
CA SER A 327 -19.43 2.09 -13.56
C SER A 327 -20.93 1.81 -13.63
N VAL A 328 -21.53 1.92 -14.81
CA VAL A 328 -22.97 1.87 -14.99
C VAL A 328 -23.45 0.43 -15.11
N GLN A 329 -24.33 0.03 -14.20
CA GLN A 329 -25.08 -1.22 -14.24
C GLN A 329 -26.56 -0.95 -14.52
N MET A 330 -27.26 -1.96 -15.01
CA MET A 330 -28.69 -1.90 -15.33
C MET A 330 -29.48 -2.88 -14.46
N SER A 331 -30.55 -2.42 -13.84
CA SER A 331 -31.54 -3.30 -13.22
C SER A 331 -32.39 -4.01 -14.28
N LYS A 332 -33.09 -5.08 -13.89
CA LYS A 332 -34.01 -5.84 -14.74
C LYS A 332 -35.10 -4.97 -15.39
N ASP A 333 -35.57 -3.94 -14.68
CA ASP A 333 -36.59 -2.99 -15.11
C ASP A 333 -36.02 -1.72 -15.77
N GLY A 334 -34.73 -1.72 -16.14
CA GLY A 334 -34.14 -0.70 -17.00
C GLY A 334 -33.60 0.54 -16.28
N VAL A 335 -33.43 0.51 -14.96
CA VAL A 335 -32.83 1.61 -14.21
C VAL A 335 -31.31 1.51 -14.27
N ALA A 336 -30.67 2.58 -14.76
CA ALA A 336 -29.21 2.73 -14.75
C ALA A 336 -28.71 3.28 -13.40
N PHE A 337 -27.70 2.64 -12.82
CA PHE A 337 -27.13 3.02 -11.53
C PHE A 337 -25.63 2.73 -11.44
N CYS A 338 -24.93 3.37 -10.50
CA CYS A 338 -23.49 3.17 -10.32
C CYS A 338 -23.21 1.95 -9.44
N LEU A 339 -22.42 1.01 -9.95
CA LEU A 339 -21.82 -0.09 -9.19
C LEU A 339 -20.64 -0.68 -9.98
N ASP A 340 -19.58 -1.04 -9.26
CA ASP A 340 -18.32 -1.56 -9.83
C ASP A 340 -18.51 -2.75 -10.79
N SER A 341 -19.41 -3.68 -10.45
CA SER A 341 -19.67 -4.89 -11.24
C SER A 341 -21.16 -5.16 -11.37
N ALA A 342 -21.54 -5.87 -12.43
CA ALA A 342 -22.88 -6.42 -12.59
C ALA A 342 -23.20 -7.47 -11.52
N ASP A 343 -22.21 -8.14 -10.93
CA ASP A 343 -22.40 -9.08 -9.83
C ASP A 343 -22.52 -8.34 -8.49
N LEU A 344 -23.73 -8.36 -7.92
CA LEU A 344 -24.07 -7.73 -6.65
C LEU A 344 -23.44 -8.44 -5.45
N ALA A 345 -22.98 -9.68 -5.59
CA ALA A 345 -22.59 -10.53 -4.46
C ALA A 345 -21.36 -10.01 -3.70
N GLY A 346 -20.40 -9.39 -4.39
CA GLY A 346 -19.14 -8.95 -3.77
C GLY A 346 -19.23 -7.61 -3.05
N SER A 347 -19.98 -6.67 -3.63
CA SER A 347 -20.02 -5.26 -3.22
C SER A 347 -21.35 -4.85 -2.57
N THR A 348 -22.27 -5.80 -2.32
CA THR A 348 -23.52 -5.54 -1.61
C THR A 348 -23.90 -6.70 -0.68
N THR A 349 -25.00 -6.56 0.05
CA THR A 349 -25.60 -7.64 0.86
C THR A 349 -26.54 -8.55 0.05
N ALA A 350 -26.30 -8.76 -1.25
CA ALA A 350 -27.17 -9.58 -2.10
C ALA A 350 -27.17 -11.07 -1.71
N MET A 351 -26.01 -11.61 -1.31
CA MET A 351 -25.86 -13.05 -1.10
C MET A 351 -26.88 -13.65 -0.11
N PRO A 352 -27.08 -13.10 1.11
CA PRO A 352 -28.05 -13.68 2.05
C PRO A 352 -29.50 -13.66 1.56
N SER A 353 -29.88 -12.66 0.75
CA SER A 353 -31.28 -12.41 0.36
C SER A 353 -31.65 -13.01 -1.00
N PHE A 354 -30.68 -13.15 -1.90
CA PHE A 354 -30.90 -13.49 -3.30
C PHE A 354 -30.03 -14.65 -3.82
N VAL A 355 -29.42 -15.46 -2.94
CA VAL A 355 -28.62 -16.65 -3.33
C VAL A 355 -29.38 -17.61 -4.24
N SER A 356 -30.71 -17.74 -4.08
CA SER A 356 -31.55 -18.58 -4.94
C SER A 356 -31.63 -18.09 -6.39
N ARG A 357 -31.20 -16.84 -6.65
CA ARG A 357 -31.11 -16.22 -7.97
C ARG A 357 -29.68 -16.21 -8.51
N SER A 358 -28.75 -16.88 -7.84
CA SER A 358 -27.38 -16.98 -8.31
C SER A 358 -27.28 -17.85 -9.56
N THR A 359 -26.43 -17.46 -10.50
CA THR A 359 -26.22 -18.17 -11.77
C THR A 359 -24.83 -17.89 -12.31
N THR A 360 -24.40 -18.65 -13.32
CA THR A 360 -23.14 -18.42 -14.04
C THR A 360 -23.48 -17.94 -15.45
N ILE A 361 -22.90 -16.81 -15.85
CA ILE A 361 -23.11 -16.19 -17.16
C ILE A 361 -21.71 -15.95 -17.75
N PRO A 362 -21.17 -16.91 -18.52
CA PRO A 362 -19.80 -16.86 -19.03
C PRO A 362 -19.49 -15.59 -19.83
N GLU A 363 -20.48 -15.02 -20.52
CA GLU A 363 -20.34 -13.76 -21.26
C GLU A 363 -20.13 -12.52 -20.37
N VAL A 364 -20.35 -12.64 -19.06
CA VAL A 364 -20.17 -11.55 -18.07
C VAL A 364 -19.04 -11.91 -17.09
N GLN A 365 -19.09 -13.10 -16.49
CA GLN A 365 -18.03 -13.62 -15.63
C GLN A 365 -18.08 -15.15 -15.50
N ASN A 366 -16.93 -15.76 -15.22
CA ASN A 366 -16.82 -17.22 -15.07
C ASN A 366 -17.33 -17.76 -13.71
N SER A 367 -17.47 -16.91 -12.69
CA SER A 367 -17.95 -17.29 -11.36
C SER A 367 -19.47 -17.19 -11.24
N THR A 368 -20.06 -18.06 -10.42
CA THR A 368 -21.46 -17.92 -9.98
C THR A 368 -21.64 -16.59 -9.25
N GLY A 369 -22.62 -15.79 -9.67
CA GLY A 369 -22.91 -14.46 -9.13
C GLY A 369 -24.41 -14.17 -9.05
N ILE A 370 -24.76 -13.04 -8.44
CA ILE A 370 -26.14 -12.50 -8.41
C ILE A 370 -26.15 -11.22 -9.23
N PHE A 371 -26.68 -11.29 -10.44
CA PHE A 371 -26.53 -10.20 -11.40
C PHE A 371 -27.60 -9.11 -11.25
N SER A 372 -27.17 -7.85 -11.38
CA SER A 372 -28.00 -6.65 -11.29
C SER A 372 -29.17 -6.66 -12.27
N PHE A 373 -28.94 -7.08 -13.52
CA PHE A 373 -29.97 -7.18 -14.56
C PHE A 373 -30.97 -8.34 -14.34
N GLU A 374 -30.80 -9.14 -13.28
CA GLU A 374 -31.82 -10.10 -12.85
C GLU A 374 -32.73 -9.51 -11.76
N LEU A 375 -32.32 -8.47 -11.03
CA LEU A 375 -33.11 -7.85 -9.98
C LEU A 375 -33.76 -6.54 -10.46
N THR A 376 -35.01 -6.29 -10.06
CA THR A 376 -35.64 -4.97 -10.23
C THR A 376 -34.94 -3.93 -9.37
N TRP A 377 -35.05 -2.65 -9.73
CA TRP A 377 -34.46 -1.57 -8.94
C TRP A 377 -34.99 -1.57 -7.50
N THR A 378 -36.28 -1.81 -7.30
CA THR A 378 -36.88 -1.92 -5.97
C THR A 378 -36.25 -3.06 -5.15
N GLU A 379 -35.94 -4.22 -5.76
CA GLU A 379 -35.20 -5.29 -5.07
C GLU A 379 -33.78 -4.85 -4.72
N ILE A 380 -33.07 -4.20 -5.65
CA ILE A 380 -31.69 -3.70 -5.43
C ILE A 380 -31.65 -2.66 -4.31
N GLN A 381 -32.65 -1.79 -4.21
CA GLN A 381 -32.76 -0.79 -3.13
C GLN A 381 -32.94 -1.41 -1.74
N THR A 382 -33.27 -2.70 -1.63
CA THR A 382 -33.30 -3.40 -0.33
C THR A 382 -31.90 -3.80 0.15
N LEU A 383 -30.91 -3.79 -0.75
CA LEU A 383 -29.53 -4.17 -0.46
C LEU A 383 -28.79 -3.02 0.20
N LYS A 384 -27.82 -3.37 1.05
CA LYS A 384 -26.84 -2.41 1.55
C LYS A 384 -25.55 -2.53 0.72
N PRO A 385 -24.89 -1.40 0.41
CA PRO A 385 -23.51 -1.43 -0.07
C PRO A 385 -22.61 -2.19 0.90
N ASN A 386 -21.55 -2.81 0.41
CA ASN A 386 -20.59 -3.55 1.20
C ASN A 386 -19.16 -3.11 0.86
N LEU A 387 -18.40 -2.68 1.87
CA LEU A 387 -16.99 -2.29 1.72
C LEU A 387 -16.16 -3.51 1.36
N VAL A 388 -15.55 -3.48 0.18
CA VAL A 388 -14.70 -4.55 -0.34
C VAL A 388 -13.31 -4.40 0.26
N SER A 389 -12.78 -5.48 0.84
CA SER A 389 -11.39 -5.57 1.30
C SER A 389 -10.65 -6.58 0.41
N PRO A 390 -9.92 -6.13 -0.64
CA PRO A 390 -9.36 -7.00 -1.66
C PRO A 390 -8.46 -8.12 -1.11
N HIS A 391 -7.80 -7.85 0.02
CA HIS A 391 -6.87 -8.78 0.68
C HIS A 391 -7.36 -9.26 2.05
N SER A 392 -8.69 -9.32 2.26
CA SER A 392 -9.29 -9.81 3.51
C SER A 392 -8.82 -11.20 3.93
N LYS A 393 -8.50 -12.09 2.97
CA LYS A 393 -7.95 -13.43 3.24
C LYS A 393 -6.57 -13.39 3.92
N LEU A 394 -5.82 -12.29 3.75
CA LEU A 394 -4.53 -12.05 4.38
C LEU A 394 -4.65 -11.27 5.71
N GLY A 395 -5.88 -11.04 6.19
CA GLY A 395 -6.14 -10.27 7.41
C GLY A 395 -6.16 -8.75 7.21
N LEU A 396 -5.99 -8.25 5.98
CA LEU A 396 -6.09 -6.84 5.66
C LEU A 396 -7.55 -6.45 5.36
N LEU A 397 -8.21 -5.95 6.41
CA LEU A 397 -9.58 -5.47 6.34
C LEU A 397 -9.58 -3.95 6.16
N ARG A 398 -10.52 -3.41 5.39
CA ARG A 398 -10.83 -1.98 5.44
C ARG A 398 -11.72 -1.68 6.64
N ASN A 399 -11.88 -0.38 6.94
CA ASN A 399 -12.59 0.13 8.11
C ASN A 399 -13.95 -0.57 8.34
N PRO A 400 -14.09 -1.41 9.38
CA PRO A 400 -15.31 -2.16 9.65
C PRO A 400 -16.52 -1.27 9.97
N VAL A 401 -16.33 -0.07 10.54
CA VAL A 401 -17.42 0.87 10.82
C VAL A 401 -18.06 1.37 9.54
N ALA A 402 -17.28 1.52 8.46
CA ALA A 402 -17.78 1.96 7.16
C ALA A 402 -18.49 0.85 6.35
N LYS A 403 -18.44 -0.41 6.80
CA LYS A 403 -18.78 -1.60 5.99
C LYS A 403 -20.08 -1.52 5.19
N ASN A 404 -21.14 -0.97 5.75
CA ASN A 404 -22.45 -0.85 5.08
C ASN A 404 -22.97 0.59 5.04
N MET A 405 -22.08 1.57 5.08
CA MET A 405 -22.45 2.98 5.00
C MET A 405 -22.72 3.43 3.56
N GLY A 406 -23.48 4.51 3.42
CA GLY A 406 -23.80 5.14 2.13
C GLY A 406 -24.99 4.50 1.41
N LYS A 407 -25.37 5.13 0.31
CA LYS A 407 -26.49 4.74 -0.57
C LYS A 407 -25.99 4.63 -2.01
N LEU A 408 -26.36 3.55 -2.71
CA LEU A 408 -26.16 3.45 -4.15
C LEU A 408 -26.92 4.56 -4.88
N LEU A 409 -26.30 5.11 -5.91
CA LEU A 409 -26.88 6.18 -6.72
C LEU A 409 -27.34 5.66 -8.06
N THR A 410 -28.55 6.06 -8.47
CA THR A 410 -28.94 6.02 -9.88
C THR A 410 -28.03 6.94 -10.69
N LEU A 411 -27.89 6.67 -11.99
CA LEU A 411 -27.05 7.51 -12.85
C LEU A 411 -27.46 9.00 -12.82
N PRO A 412 -28.75 9.38 -12.87
CA PRO A 412 -29.16 10.78 -12.68
C PRO A 412 -28.74 11.38 -11.33
N GLU A 413 -28.89 10.64 -10.22
CA GLU A 413 -28.47 11.11 -8.89
C GLU A 413 -26.95 11.36 -8.84
N PHE A 414 -26.13 10.49 -9.46
CA PHE A 414 -24.70 10.69 -9.59
C PHE A 414 -24.35 11.93 -10.41
N LEU A 415 -25.00 12.11 -11.57
CA LEU A 415 -24.78 13.27 -12.45
C LEU A 415 -25.15 14.58 -11.77
N ASP A 416 -26.21 14.59 -10.95
CA ASP A 416 -26.62 15.75 -10.16
C ASP A 416 -25.66 16.02 -9.00
N LEU A 417 -25.16 14.97 -8.32
CA LEU A 417 -24.12 15.10 -7.28
C LEU A 417 -22.87 15.76 -7.88
N ALA A 418 -22.37 15.24 -9.01
CA ALA A 418 -21.18 15.77 -9.68
C ALA A 418 -21.36 17.21 -10.16
N LYS A 419 -22.56 17.56 -10.66
CA LYS A 419 -22.87 18.92 -11.13
C LYS A 419 -22.82 19.92 -9.99
N ASN A 420 -23.30 19.52 -8.81
CA ASN A 420 -23.41 20.37 -7.62
C ASN A 420 -22.14 20.36 -6.75
N SER A 421 -21.13 19.57 -7.09
CA SER A 421 -19.86 19.51 -6.36
C SER A 421 -18.76 20.34 -7.04
N THR A 422 -17.61 20.43 -6.39
CA THR A 422 -16.41 21.13 -6.91
C THR A 422 -15.60 20.28 -7.90
N VAL A 423 -15.94 18.99 -8.10
CA VAL A 423 -15.15 18.08 -8.95
C VAL A 423 -15.00 18.62 -10.38
N PRO A 424 -13.82 18.66 -10.98
CA PRO A 424 -13.63 19.14 -12.36
C PRO A 424 -14.35 18.32 -13.44
N GLY A 425 -14.57 17.01 -13.24
CA GLY A 425 -15.23 16.17 -14.24
C GLY A 425 -15.73 14.83 -13.73
N ILE A 426 -16.29 14.06 -14.66
CA ILE A 426 -16.83 12.72 -14.42
C ILE A 426 -16.28 11.71 -15.44
N MET A 427 -16.24 10.45 -15.06
CA MET A 427 -16.03 9.32 -15.96
C MET A 427 -17.22 8.37 -15.88
N ILE A 428 -17.82 8.04 -17.02
CA ILE A 428 -18.87 7.02 -17.11
C ILE A 428 -18.27 5.77 -17.74
N ASN A 429 -18.20 4.68 -16.98
CA ASN A 429 -17.69 3.40 -17.45
C ASN A 429 -18.86 2.49 -17.86
N ILE A 430 -18.82 1.97 -19.09
CA ILE A 430 -19.84 1.11 -19.68
C ILE A 430 -19.19 -0.20 -20.10
N GLN A 431 -19.72 -1.31 -19.59
CA GLN A 431 -19.28 -2.67 -19.93
C GLN A 431 -20.51 -3.55 -20.19
N ASN A 432 -20.29 -4.74 -20.76
CA ASN A 432 -21.34 -5.73 -21.02
C ASN A 432 -22.49 -5.26 -21.95
N ALA A 433 -22.29 -4.20 -22.73
CA ALA A 433 -23.35 -3.57 -23.52
C ALA A 433 -24.00 -4.54 -24.53
N ALA A 434 -23.20 -5.31 -25.25
CA ALA A 434 -23.69 -6.29 -26.21
C ALA A 434 -24.54 -7.40 -25.57
N TYR A 435 -24.12 -7.88 -24.38
CA TYR A 435 -24.87 -8.87 -23.61
C TYR A 435 -26.20 -8.29 -23.11
N LEU A 436 -26.18 -7.08 -22.53
CA LEU A 436 -27.38 -6.40 -22.05
C LEU A 436 -28.40 -6.18 -23.18
N ALA A 437 -27.97 -5.72 -24.35
CA ALA A 437 -28.85 -5.49 -25.48
C ALA A 437 -29.45 -6.80 -26.04
N SER A 438 -28.61 -7.77 -26.38
CA SER A 438 -29.06 -9.01 -27.04
C SER A 438 -29.75 -10.00 -26.11
N LYS A 439 -29.24 -10.18 -24.88
CA LYS A 439 -29.70 -11.22 -23.94
C LYS A 439 -30.62 -10.71 -22.85
N LYS A 440 -30.58 -9.40 -22.53
CA LYS A 440 -31.47 -8.81 -21.51
C LYS A 440 -32.49 -7.81 -22.07
N GLY A 441 -32.26 -7.23 -23.25
CA GLY A 441 -33.17 -6.25 -23.83
C GLY A 441 -33.02 -4.89 -23.13
N LEU A 442 -31.80 -4.61 -22.64
CA LEU A 442 -31.45 -3.42 -21.89
C LEU A 442 -30.41 -2.62 -22.69
N GLY A 443 -30.78 -1.41 -23.12
CA GLY A 443 -29.89 -0.51 -23.86
C GLY A 443 -29.11 0.41 -22.93
N VAL A 444 -27.96 -0.05 -22.41
CA VAL A 444 -27.13 0.78 -21.51
C VAL A 444 -26.56 2.03 -22.21
N VAL A 445 -26.20 1.93 -23.49
CA VAL A 445 -25.70 3.05 -24.30
C VAL A 445 -26.74 4.14 -24.44
N ASP A 446 -27.99 3.76 -24.74
CA ASP A 446 -29.11 4.70 -24.87
C ASP A 446 -29.49 5.32 -23.52
N ALA A 447 -29.47 4.52 -22.45
CA ALA A 447 -29.74 4.99 -21.08
C ALA A 447 -28.70 6.03 -20.64
N VAL A 448 -27.42 5.77 -20.86
CA VAL A 448 -26.34 6.72 -20.53
C VAL A 448 -26.42 7.97 -21.39
N SER A 449 -26.60 7.83 -22.71
CA SER A 449 -26.72 8.96 -23.64
C SER A 449 -27.87 9.89 -23.24
N SER A 450 -29.04 9.30 -22.92
CA SER A 450 -30.22 10.04 -22.48
C SER A 450 -29.98 10.73 -21.13
N ALA A 451 -29.34 10.06 -20.17
CA ALA A 451 -29.04 10.63 -18.87
C ALA A 451 -28.09 11.83 -18.97
N LEU A 452 -27.01 11.71 -19.76
CA LEU A 452 -26.06 12.80 -20.01
C LEU A 452 -26.74 13.99 -20.69
N ALA A 453 -27.58 13.74 -21.70
CA ALA A 453 -28.33 14.78 -22.41
C ALA A 453 -29.33 15.51 -21.51
N ASN A 454 -30.10 14.76 -20.72
CA ASN A 454 -31.05 15.30 -19.76
C ASN A 454 -30.35 16.14 -18.68
N ALA A 455 -29.19 15.67 -18.22
CA ALA A 455 -28.36 16.40 -17.28
C ALA A 455 -27.51 17.51 -17.94
N SER A 456 -27.61 17.72 -19.26
CA SER A 456 -26.90 18.75 -20.04
C SER A 456 -25.37 18.64 -20.01
N TYR A 457 -24.84 17.42 -19.87
CA TYR A 457 -23.39 17.16 -19.97
C TYR A 457 -22.90 17.13 -21.43
N ASP A 458 -23.80 17.07 -22.41
CA ASP A 458 -23.55 16.94 -23.86
C ASP A 458 -23.48 18.27 -24.63
N LYS A 459 -23.87 19.40 -24.00
CA LYS A 459 -24.04 20.72 -24.67
C LYS A 459 -22.81 21.63 -24.63
N GLY A 460 -21.61 21.07 -24.38
CA GLY A 460 -20.38 21.82 -24.13
C GLY A 460 -20.31 22.27 -22.67
N ALA A 461 -19.33 21.74 -21.93
CA ALA A 461 -19.51 21.55 -20.49
C ALA A 461 -18.66 22.48 -19.60
N THR A 462 -19.23 22.81 -18.44
CA THR A 462 -18.53 23.33 -17.25
C THR A 462 -17.69 22.27 -16.54
N LYS A 463 -17.90 20.98 -16.86
CA LYS A 463 -17.24 19.80 -16.29
C LYS A 463 -16.68 18.92 -17.41
N ARG A 464 -15.51 18.30 -17.22
CA ARG A 464 -14.98 17.32 -18.19
C ARG A 464 -15.80 16.02 -18.14
N VAL A 465 -16.04 15.39 -19.29
CA VAL A 465 -16.77 14.11 -19.37
C VAL A 465 -15.91 13.08 -20.09
N LEU A 466 -15.58 11.99 -19.41
CA LEU A 466 -14.89 10.84 -19.94
C LEU A 466 -15.90 9.70 -20.12
N ILE A 467 -15.88 9.04 -21.28
CA ILE A 467 -16.63 7.81 -21.52
C ILE A 467 -15.64 6.67 -21.64
N GLN A 468 -15.69 5.74 -20.69
CA GLN A 468 -14.82 4.57 -20.67
C GLN A 468 -15.59 3.31 -21.08
N SER A 469 -14.96 2.45 -21.88
CA SER A 469 -15.44 1.10 -22.17
C SER A 469 -14.29 0.22 -22.61
N ASP A 470 -14.40 -1.08 -22.37
CA ASP A 470 -13.59 -2.12 -22.98
C ASP A 470 -14.07 -2.49 -24.40
N ASP A 471 -15.20 -1.93 -24.85
CA ASP A 471 -15.84 -2.21 -26.14
C ASP A 471 -15.77 -0.97 -27.06
N SER A 472 -15.03 -1.09 -28.16
CA SER A 472 -14.85 -0.03 -29.17
C SER A 472 -16.14 0.37 -29.90
N SER A 473 -17.12 -0.53 -30.01
CA SER A 473 -18.44 -0.22 -30.56
C SER A 473 -19.26 0.63 -29.58
N VAL A 474 -19.09 0.46 -28.27
CA VAL A 474 -19.64 1.39 -27.27
C VAL A 474 -19.01 2.78 -27.42
N LEU A 475 -17.67 2.87 -27.48
CA LEU A 475 -16.99 4.16 -27.65
C LEU A 475 -17.39 4.86 -28.96
N SER A 476 -17.66 4.09 -30.01
CA SER A 476 -18.18 4.59 -31.29
C SER A 476 -19.57 5.21 -31.21
N ALA A 477 -20.37 4.88 -30.19
CA ALA A 477 -21.67 5.50 -29.98
C ALA A 477 -21.56 6.92 -29.37
N PHE A 478 -20.44 7.24 -28.70
CA PHE A 478 -20.23 8.50 -27.99
C PHE A 478 -19.30 9.47 -28.72
N LYS A 479 -19.61 9.80 -29.98
CA LYS A 479 -18.80 10.69 -30.85
C LYS A 479 -18.95 12.20 -30.59
N ASN A 480 -19.61 12.60 -29.51
CA ASN A 480 -19.74 14.02 -29.18
C ASN A 480 -18.33 14.58 -28.88
N PRO A 481 -17.85 15.62 -29.57
CA PRO A 481 -16.50 16.16 -29.37
C PRO A 481 -16.28 16.76 -27.97
N SER A 482 -17.34 16.95 -27.18
CA SER A 482 -17.26 17.36 -25.77
C SER A 482 -16.85 16.22 -24.84
N PHE A 483 -16.89 14.96 -25.32
CA PHE A 483 -16.53 13.77 -24.55
C PHE A 483 -15.13 13.31 -24.92
N GLN A 484 -14.34 12.94 -23.91
CA GLN A 484 -13.10 12.21 -24.10
C GLN A 484 -13.40 10.71 -24.03
N ARG A 485 -13.07 9.95 -25.07
CA ARG A 485 -13.28 8.49 -25.10
C ARG A 485 -12.06 7.78 -24.52
N VAL A 486 -12.28 6.80 -23.65
CA VAL A 486 -11.23 6.08 -22.92
C VAL A 486 -11.40 4.58 -23.16
N LEU A 487 -10.42 3.94 -23.77
CA LEU A 487 -10.41 2.49 -23.94
C LEU A 487 -9.88 1.84 -22.65
N LEU A 488 -10.68 0.97 -22.03
CA LEU A 488 -10.26 0.17 -20.89
C LEU A 488 -9.55 -1.09 -21.40
N ILE A 489 -8.32 -1.32 -20.94
CA ILE A 489 -7.54 -2.54 -21.21
C ILE A 489 -7.32 -3.23 -19.86
N PRO A 490 -8.24 -4.14 -19.46
CA PRO A 490 -8.22 -4.76 -18.14
C PRO A 490 -7.19 -5.90 -18.01
N GLU A 491 -6.62 -6.33 -19.14
CA GLU A 491 -5.63 -7.40 -19.21
C GLU A 491 -4.20 -6.84 -19.28
N GLN A 492 -3.24 -7.68 -18.88
CA GLN A 492 -1.84 -7.33 -19.04
C GLN A 492 -1.44 -7.46 -20.51
N VAL A 493 -0.94 -6.37 -21.08
CA VAL A 493 -0.46 -6.33 -22.46
C VAL A 493 0.98 -5.84 -22.53
N GLY A 494 1.69 -6.28 -23.57
CA GLY A 494 3.04 -5.87 -23.90
C GLY A 494 3.08 -4.69 -24.86
N GLU A 495 4.22 -4.51 -25.52
CA GLU A 495 4.48 -3.45 -26.50
C GLU A 495 3.36 -3.30 -27.55
N THR A 496 3.11 -2.06 -27.92
CA THR A 496 2.04 -1.65 -28.83
C THR A 496 2.63 -1.08 -30.12
N ALA A 497 2.52 -1.87 -31.19
CA ALA A 497 2.98 -1.43 -32.50
C ALA A 497 2.11 -0.28 -33.03
N LYS A 498 2.70 0.57 -33.88
CA LYS A 498 1.99 1.70 -34.52
C LYS A 498 0.62 1.35 -35.13
N PRO A 499 0.43 0.22 -35.83
CA PRO A 499 -0.89 -0.15 -36.35
C PRO A 499 -1.96 -0.27 -35.25
N THR A 500 -1.58 -0.74 -34.05
CA THR A 500 -2.47 -0.85 -32.91
C THR A 500 -2.82 0.52 -32.36
N THR A 501 -1.85 1.41 -32.18
CA THR A 501 -2.13 2.77 -31.66
C THR A 501 -2.94 3.60 -32.66
N ASP A 502 -2.68 3.45 -33.97
CA ASP A 502 -3.50 4.04 -35.04
C ASP A 502 -4.94 3.51 -34.99
N GLU A 503 -5.14 2.21 -34.70
CA GLU A 503 -6.46 1.60 -34.53
C GLU A 503 -7.19 2.15 -33.29
N ILE A 504 -6.52 2.20 -32.13
CA ILE A 504 -7.08 2.76 -30.89
C ILE A 504 -7.54 4.20 -31.12
N LYS A 505 -6.77 5.01 -31.85
CA LYS A 505 -7.08 6.42 -32.09
C LYS A 505 -8.39 6.65 -32.85
N GLN A 506 -8.88 5.65 -33.58
CA GLN A 506 -10.20 5.72 -34.22
C GLN A 506 -11.33 5.74 -33.18
N PHE A 507 -11.13 5.05 -32.06
CA PHE A 507 -12.16 4.78 -31.05
C PHE A 507 -11.97 5.57 -29.76
N ALA A 508 -10.74 5.91 -29.39
CA ALA A 508 -10.41 6.49 -28.10
C ALA A 508 -9.36 7.62 -28.18
N ASP A 509 -9.44 8.51 -27.19
CA ASP A 509 -8.51 9.60 -26.97
C ASP A 509 -7.51 9.29 -25.84
N ALA A 510 -7.84 8.31 -25.00
CA ALA A 510 -7.03 7.82 -23.91
C ALA A 510 -7.20 6.31 -23.72
N VAL A 511 -6.27 5.69 -22.99
CA VAL A 511 -6.35 4.31 -22.52
C VAL A 511 -6.30 4.28 -20.99
N ASN A 512 -7.01 3.35 -20.37
CA ASN A 512 -6.86 3.00 -18.96
C ASN A 512 -6.32 1.56 -18.88
N VAL A 513 -5.10 1.41 -18.38
CA VAL A 513 -4.37 0.14 -18.34
C VAL A 513 -4.09 -0.28 -16.91
N ILE A 514 -3.97 -1.59 -16.67
CA ILE A 514 -3.55 -2.10 -15.37
C ILE A 514 -2.07 -1.80 -15.09
N ARG A 515 -1.69 -1.66 -13.81
CA ARG A 515 -0.29 -1.41 -13.37
C ARG A 515 0.74 -2.32 -14.04
N SER A 516 0.45 -3.62 -14.16
CA SER A 516 1.37 -4.61 -14.72
C SER A 516 1.61 -4.48 -16.23
N THR A 517 0.82 -3.68 -16.94
CA THR A 517 1.05 -3.30 -18.34
C THR A 517 2.16 -2.26 -18.47
N LEU A 518 2.30 -1.38 -17.48
CA LEU A 518 3.31 -0.31 -17.47
C LEU A 518 4.57 -0.70 -16.69
N MET A 519 4.45 -1.69 -15.81
CA MET A 519 5.50 -2.13 -14.91
C MET A 519 5.53 -3.66 -14.88
N ALA A 520 6.56 -4.25 -15.48
CA ALA A 520 6.69 -5.70 -15.56
C ALA A 520 7.30 -6.26 -14.26
N HIS A 521 6.78 -7.40 -13.80
CA HIS A 521 7.20 -8.02 -12.54
C HIS A 521 7.97 -9.32 -12.74
N SER A 522 8.90 -9.62 -11.83
CA SER A 522 9.38 -10.98 -11.58
C SER A 522 9.11 -11.33 -10.12
N GLY A 523 8.20 -12.28 -9.89
CA GLY A 523 7.55 -12.43 -8.58
C GLY A 523 6.86 -11.13 -8.15
N ALA A 524 7.24 -10.59 -7.00
CA ALA A 524 6.77 -9.31 -6.48
C ALA A 524 7.78 -8.16 -6.63
N PHE A 525 8.84 -8.38 -7.42
CA PHE A 525 9.85 -7.38 -7.75
C PHE A 525 9.57 -6.74 -9.12
N ILE A 526 10.01 -5.51 -9.29
CA ILE A 526 9.94 -4.81 -10.57
C ILE A 526 11.16 -5.20 -11.41
N SER A 527 10.90 -5.70 -12.62
CA SER A 527 11.95 -6.07 -13.56
C SER A 527 12.32 -4.93 -14.51
N HIS A 528 11.32 -4.20 -15.01
CA HIS A 528 11.50 -3.02 -15.87
C HIS A 528 10.16 -2.26 -16.01
N PHE A 529 10.23 -1.00 -16.42
CA PHE A 529 9.07 -0.27 -16.96
C PHE A 529 8.94 -0.56 -18.45
N THR A 530 7.71 -0.70 -18.94
CA THR A 530 7.45 -0.98 -20.36
C THR A 530 7.40 0.31 -21.18
N HIS A 531 7.44 0.18 -22.51
CA HIS A 531 7.32 1.32 -23.44
C HIS A 531 5.87 1.68 -23.80
N VAL A 532 4.88 0.95 -23.27
CA VAL A 532 3.46 1.13 -23.62
C VAL A 532 2.98 2.56 -23.40
N ALA A 533 3.37 3.19 -22.28
CA ALA A 533 2.97 4.57 -22.01
C ALA A 533 3.52 5.55 -23.06
N SER A 534 4.82 5.47 -23.33
CA SER A 534 5.47 6.32 -24.32
C SER A 534 4.94 6.10 -25.74
N GLU A 535 4.68 4.84 -26.14
CA GLU A 535 4.15 4.51 -27.47
C GLU A 535 2.75 5.08 -27.69
N MET A 536 1.89 5.01 -26.66
CA MET A 536 0.55 5.62 -26.69
C MET A 536 0.63 7.14 -26.77
N GLN A 537 1.50 7.76 -25.97
CA GLN A 537 1.66 9.21 -25.93
C GLN A 537 2.27 9.77 -27.23
N GLU A 538 3.19 9.05 -27.87
CA GLU A 538 3.69 9.38 -29.22
C GLU A 538 2.57 9.36 -30.28
N ALA A 539 1.56 8.51 -30.09
CA ALA A 539 0.34 8.50 -30.90
C ALA A 539 -0.72 9.52 -30.43
N ASN A 540 -0.37 10.41 -29.49
CA ASN A 540 -1.25 11.41 -28.88
C ASN A 540 -2.47 10.76 -28.18
N ILE A 541 -2.27 9.62 -27.53
CA ILE A 541 -3.24 8.91 -26.69
C ILE A 541 -2.81 9.07 -25.24
N SER A 542 -3.68 9.65 -24.40
CA SER A 542 -3.39 9.79 -22.96
C SER A 542 -3.41 8.43 -22.26
N VAL A 543 -2.59 8.24 -21.24
CA VAL A 543 -2.46 6.98 -20.52
C VAL A 543 -2.85 7.15 -19.06
N TYR A 544 -3.86 6.39 -18.63
CA TYR A 544 -4.27 6.28 -17.24
C TYR A 544 -3.86 4.92 -16.69
N VAL A 545 -3.37 4.89 -15.46
CA VAL A 545 -2.97 3.65 -14.79
C VAL A 545 -3.95 3.29 -13.68
N SER A 546 -4.39 2.04 -13.63
CA SER A 546 -5.34 1.52 -12.65
C SER A 546 -4.90 0.18 -12.05
N VAL A 547 -5.35 -0.22 -10.86
CA VAL A 547 -5.91 0.62 -9.79
C VAL A 547 -4.85 0.73 -8.70
N LEU A 548 -4.50 1.95 -8.31
CA LEU A 548 -3.54 2.20 -7.22
C LEU A 548 -4.23 2.15 -5.86
N ARG A 549 -3.54 1.56 -4.88
CA ARG A 549 -4.06 1.20 -3.56
C ARG A 549 -3.02 1.44 -2.48
N ASN A 550 -3.47 1.71 -1.26
CA ASN A 550 -2.59 1.93 -0.11
C ASN A 550 -2.19 0.62 0.59
N GLU A 551 -2.97 -0.46 0.43
CA GLU A 551 -2.67 -1.72 1.10
C GLU A 551 -1.32 -2.31 0.62
N PHE A 552 -0.36 -2.44 1.53
CA PHE A 552 1.02 -2.84 1.23
C PHE A 552 1.17 -4.17 0.49
N THR A 553 0.22 -5.10 0.62
CA THR A 553 0.24 -6.37 -0.13
C THR A 553 -0.02 -6.21 -1.62
N THR A 554 -0.46 -5.02 -2.05
CA THR A 554 -0.71 -4.70 -3.46
C THR A 554 0.46 -4.03 -4.15
N ILE A 555 1.50 -3.71 -3.38
CA ILE A 555 2.63 -2.85 -3.77
C ILE A 555 3.86 -3.74 -3.94
N ALA A 556 4.62 -3.54 -5.02
CA ALA A 556 5.87 -4.27 -5.27
C ALA A 556 6.93 -3.97 -4.19
N TYR A 557 7.84 -4.92 -3.96
CA TYR A 557 8.87 -4.79 -2.92
C TYR A 557 9.80 -3.58 -3.11
N ASP A 558 10.06 -3.22 -4.37
CA ASP A 558 10.88 -2.07 -4.76
C ASP A 558 10.36 -0.74 -4.23
N PHE A 559 9.06 -0.63 -3.94
CA PHE A 559 8.45 0.56 -3.36
C PHE A 559 8.51 0.59 -1.83
N PHE A 560 9.09 -0.43 -1.17
CA PHE A 560 9.16 -0.52 0.30
C PHE A 560 7.80 -0.36 0.98
N SER A 561 6.76 -0.95 0.37
CA SER A 561 5.37 -0.87 0.87
C SER A 561 4.82 0.57 0.96
N ASP A 562 5.41 1.53 0.25
CA ASP A 562 4.99 2.92 0.24
C ASP A 562 4.15 3.27 -1.01
N PRO A 563 2.85 3.57 -0.88
CA PRO A 563 2.02 3.94 -2.03
C PRO A 563 2.45 5.26 -2.67
N THR A 564 3.08 6.17 -1.92
CA THR A 564 3.56 7.45 -2.44
C THR A 564 4.67 7.25 -3.45
N VAL A 565 5.57 6.30 -3.19
CA VAL A 565 6.68 5.95 -4.11
C VAL A 565 6.15 5.25 -5.36
N GLU A 566 5.11 4.42 -5.25
CA GLU A 566 4.42 3.83 -6.42
C GLU A 566 3.80 4.94 -7.29
N ILE A 567 3.07 5.86 -6.67
CA ILE A 567 2.49 7.03 -7.34
C ILE A 567 3.58 7.86 -8.03
N ALA A 568 4.67 8.19 -7.32
CA ALA A 568 5.78 8.95 -7.87
C ALA A 568 6.39 8.26 -9.08
N SER A 569 6.58 6.94 -9.01
CA SER A 569 7.17 6.16 -10.10
C SER A 569 6.30 6.16 -11.36
N PHE A 570 4.97 6.13 -11.24
CA PHE A 570 4.10 6.29 -12.40
C PHE A 570 4.03 7.74 -12.92
N VAL A 571 4.02 8.72 -12.03
CA VAL A 571 3.89 10.14 -12.41
C VAL A 571 5.16 10.70 -13.03
N THR A 572 6.31 10.53 -12.37
CA THR A 572 7.58 11.14 -12.80
C THR A 572 8.50 10.15 -13.51
N GLY A 573 8.39 8.85 -13.21
CA GLY A 573 9.16 7.80 -13.89
C GLY A 573 8.56 7.39 -15.22
N VAL A 574 7.31 6.94 -15.22
CA VAL A 574 6.59 6.50 -16.44
C VAL A 574 5.98 7.68 -17.20
N GLY A 575 5.53 8.73 -16.50
CA GLY A 575 4.93 9.91 -17.12
C GLY A 575 3.46 9.76 -17.50
N VAL A 576 2.67 8.99 -16.72
CA VAL A 576 1.23 8.77 -17.01
C VAL A 576 0.42 10.07 -16.95
N ASP A 577 -0.64 10.17 -17.75
CA ASP A 577 -1.54 11.32 -17.80
C ASP A 577 -2.62 11.31 -16.70
N GLY A 578 -2.78 10.19 -16.00
CA GLY A 578 -3.74 10.06 -14.91
C GLY A 578 -3.57 8.79 -14.09
N ILE A 579 -4.02 8.86 -12.85
CA ILE A 579 -4.01 7.77 -11.88
C ILE A 579 -5.46 7.46 -11.51
N VAL A 580 -5.84 6.20 -11.63
CA VAL A 580 -7.11 5.66 -11.15
C VAL A 580 -6.85 4.99 -9.81
N THR A 581 -7.46 5.51 -8.73
CA THR A 581 -7.17 5.07 -7.35
C THR A 581 -8.41 4.95 -6.48
N GLU A 582 -8.33 4.05 -5.49
CA GLU A 582 -9.33 3.90 -4.42
C GLU A 582 -9.08 4.86 -3.24
N PHE A 583 -7.93 5.55 -3.22
CA PHE A 583 -7.48 6.48 -2.19
C PHE A 583 -7.08 7.85 -2.79
N PRO A 584 -8.06 8.67 -3.23
CA PRO A 584 -7.76 9.95 -3.90
C PRO A 584 -6.94 10.91 -3.03
N ALA A 585 -7.10 10.86 -1.70
CA ALA A 585 -6.35 11.68 -0.75
C ALA A 585 -4.83 11.48 -0.88
N THR A 586 -4.37 10.24 -0.97
CA THR A 586 -2.94 9.88 -1.07
C THR A 586 -2.34 10.38 -2.39
N ALA A 587 -3.02 10.12 -3.51
CA ALA A 587 -2.60 10.63 -4.83
C ALA A 587 -2.59 12.17 -4.87
N ARG A 588 -3.62 12.82 -4.32
CA ARG A 588 -3.69 14.29 -4.30
C ARG A 588 -2.63 14.89 -3.39
N ALA A 589 -2.35 14.29 -2.23
CA ALA A 589 -1.32 14.75 -1.33
C ALA A 589 0.03 14.79 -2.04
N TYR A 590 0.42 13.70 -2.73
CA TYR A 590 1.67 13.66 -3.49
C TYR A 590 1.71 14.74 -4.58
N LEU A 591 0.69 14.82 -5.44
CA LEU A 591 0.65 15.78 -6.54
C LEU A 591 0.67 17.24 -6.04
N ARG A 592 0.16 17.54 -4.85
CA ARG A 592 0.25 18.89 -4.28
C ARG A 592 1.58 19.17 -3.56
N SER A 593 2.34 18.12 -3.26
CA SER A 593 3.64 18.24 -2.61
C SER A 593 4.67 18.87 -3.56
N PRO A 594 5.64 19.64 -3.05
CA PRO A 594 6.75 20.15 -3.84
C PRO A 594 7.57 19.02 -4.50
N CYS A 595 7.58 17.82 -3.91
CA CYS A 595 8.33 16.67 -4.42
C CYS A 595 7.74 16.03 -5.68
N SER A 596 6.51 16.38 -6.05
CA SER A 596 5.95 16.00 -7.35
C SER A 596 6.44 16.87 -8.52
N ASN A 597 7.14 17.98 -8.23
CA ASN A 597 7.69 18.86 -9.26
C ASN A 597 9.17 18.49 -9.54
N PRO A 598 9.48 17.90 -10.70
CA PRO A 598 10.85 17.50 -11.04
C PRO A 598 11.81 18.70 -11.19
N ASP A 599 11.29 19.91 -11.45
CA ASP A 599 12.08 21.13 -11.57
C ASP A 599 12.36 21.80 -10.21
N ALA A 600 11.76 21.30 -9.13
CA ALA A 600 11.95 21.86 -7.81
C ALA A 600 13.37 21.52 -7.29
N LYS A 601 14.13 22.57 -6.92
CA LYS A 601 15.46 22.42 -6.33
C LYS A 601 15.36 22.11 -4.84
N LEU A 602 14.89 20.90 -4.52
CA LEU A 602 14.71 20.45 -3.15
C LEU A 602 15.96 19.74 -2.64
N THR A 603 16.15 19.75 -1.32
CA THR A 603 17.19 18.96 -0.64
C THR A 603 16.85 17.47 -0.58
N TYR A 604 15.57 17.15 -0.78
CA TYR A 604 15.03 15.80 -0.85
C TYR A 604 13.86 15.79 -1.84
N THR A 605 13.75 14.74 -2.63
CA THR A 605 12.61 14.51 -3.51
C THR A 605 12.25 13.03 -3.51
N ILE A 606 11.00 12.71 -3.84
CA ILE A 606 10.56 11.33 -3.99
C ILE A 606 10.96 10.89 -5.39
N LEU A 607 11.94 10.00 -5.47
CA LEU A 607 12.47 9.50 -6.74
C LEU A 607 11.66 8.28 -7.20
N PRO A 608 11.43 8.14 -8.53
CA PRO A 608 11.00 6.88 -9.10
C PRO A 608 11.94 5.76 -8.68
N VAL A 609 11.39 4.57 -8.45
CA VAL A 609 12.22 3.39 -8.23
C VAL A 609 13.00 3.04 -9.49
N GLU A 610 14.22 2.56 -9.29
CA GLU A 610 15.04 1.98 -10.36
C GLU A 610 14.79 0.47 -10.41
N PRO A 611 14.14 -0.06 -11.45
CA PRO A 611 13.87 -1.50 -11.57
C PRO A 611 15.15 -2.33 -11.41
N GLY A 612 15.05 -3.42 -10.64
CA GLY A 612 16.16 -4.34 -10.42
C GLY A 612 17.14 -3.93 -9.32
N SER A 613 17.14 -2.67 -8.87
CA SER A 613 18.12 -2.15 -7.89
C SER A 613 18.21 -2.94 -6.59
N ILE A 614 17.10 -3.47 -6.08
CA ILE A 614 17.10 -4.31 -4.87
C ILE A 614 17.36 -5.79 -5.18
N THR A 615 17.05 -6.27 -6.39
CA THR A 615 17.28 -7.67 -6.76
C THR A 615 18.75 -7.99 -7.00
N GLU A 616 19.58 -6.99 -7.30
CA GLU A 616 21.04 -7.13 -7.37
C GLU A 616 21.69 -7.55 -6.04
N LEU A 617 20.96 -7.38 -4.92
CA LEU A 617 21.41 -7.78 -3.57
C LEU A 617 21.06 -9.25 -3.23
N ALA A 618 20.25 -9.92 -4.06
CA ALA A 618 19.84 -11.30 -3.84
C ALA A 618 20.74 -12.27 -4.61
N GLU A 619 20.89 -13.49 -4.09
CA GLU A 619 21.55 -14.58 -4.82
C GLU A 619 20.71 -14.97 -6.04
N PRO A 620 21.32 -15.22 -7.21
CA PRO A 620 20.59 -15.54 -8.44
C PRO A 620 19.62 -16.72 -8.31
N GLU A 621 19.95 -17.72 -7.50
CA GLU A 621 19.12 -18.91 -7.26
C GLU A 621 17.91 -18.64 -6.35
N ALA A 622 17.95 -17.55 -5.57
CA ALA A 622 16.84 -17.13 -4.71
C ALA A 622 15.81 -16.26 -5.47
N LEU A 623 16.19 -15.72 -6.62
CA LEU A 623 15.31 -14.88 -7.43
C LEU A 623 14.21 -15.72 -8.13
N PRO A 624 12.99 -15.15 -8.27
CA PRO A 624 11.94 -15.79 -9.04
C PRO A 624 12.35 -15.96 -10.52
N PRO A 625 11.86 -17.01 -11.20
CA PRO A 625 12.15 -17.20 -12.62
C PRO A 625 11.61 -16.03 -13.43
N ALA A 626 12.36 -15.65 -14.47
CA ALA A 626 11.92 -14.62 -15.41
C ALA A 626 10.54 -14.98 -15.98
N GLN A 627 9.63 -14.01 -15.97
CA GLN A 627 8.31 -14.19 -16.57
C GLN A 627 8.41 -14.09 -18.10
N SER A 628 7.48 -14.76 -18.78
CA SER A 628 7.34 -14.58 -20.23
C SER A 628 6.85 -13.15 -20.51
N PRO A 629 7.32 -12.51 -21.60
CA PRO A 629 6.81 -11.21 -21.99
C PRO A 629 5.29 -11.23 -22.15
N ALA A 630 4.62 -10.15 -21.74
CA ALA A 630 3.20 -9.98 -21.99
C ALA A 630 2.93 -9.95 -23.51
N PRO A 631 1.81 -10.52 -23.98
CA PRO A 631 1.50 -10.53 -25.41
C PRO A 631 1.28 -9.09 -25.92
N PRO A 632 1.81 -8.74 -27.10
CA PRO A 632 1.61 -7.41 -27.67
C PRO A 632 0.15 -7.20 -28.06
N LEU A 633 -0.40 -6.01 -27.75
CA LEU A 633 -1.77 -5.66 -28.15
C LEU A 633 -1.84 -5.52 -29.68
N GLN A 634 -2.74 -6.27 -30.31
CA GLN A 634 -2.96 -6.25 -31.76
C GLN A 634 -4.15 -5.37 -32.15
N PRO A 635 -4.22 -4.88 -33.40
CA PRO A 635 -5.40 -4.14 -33.88
C PRO A 635 -6.70 -4.94 -33.75
N ALA A 636 -6.64 -6.27 -33.89
CA ALA A 636 -7.79 -7.16 -33.75
C ALA A 636 -8.32 -7.24 -32.31
N ASP A 637 -7.49 -6.92 -31.31
CA ASP A 637 -7.88 -6.90 -29.90
C ASP A 637 -8.59 -5.59 -29.51
N VAL A 638 -8.55 -4.59 -30.41
CA VAL A 638 -9.16 -3.27 -30.20
C VAL A 638 -10.56 -3.19 -30.80
N VAL A 639 -10.83 -3.95 -31.86
CA VAL A 639 -12.05 -3.80 -32.67
C VAL A 639 -13.08 -4.85 -32.30
N ASP A 640 -14.21 -4.38 -31.77
CA ASP A 640 -15.34 -5.20 -31.37
C ASP A 640 -16.41 -5.26 -32.45
N PRO A 641 -17.18 -6.36 -32.51
CA PRO A 641 -18.36 -6.43 -33.36
C PRO A 641 -19.35 -5.29 -33.07
N PRO A 642 -20.11 -4.82 -34.08
CA PRO A 642 -21.16 -3.82 -33.85
C PRO A 642 -22.13 -4.25 -32.77
N LEU A 643 -22.56 -3.28 -31.94
CA LEU A 643 -23.54 -3.54 -30.89
C LEU A 643 -24.82 -4.16 -31.48
N PRO A 644 -25.32 -5.26 -30.91
CA PRO A 644 -26.58 -5.86 -31.34
C PRO A 644 -27.74 -4.91 -31.02
N PRO A 645 -28.86 -4.99 -31.76
CA PRO A 645 -30.05 -4.21 -31.43
C PRO A 645 -30.59 -4.62 -30.06
N VAL A 646 -31.22 -3.67 -29.36
CA VAL A 646 -31.94 -3.96 -28.12
C VAL A 646 -33.19 -4.77 -28.49
N VAL A 647 -33.22 -6.05 -28.12
CA VAL A 647 -34.33 -6.94 -28.43
C VAL A 647 -35.41 -6.80 -27.36
N ASP A 648 -36.65 -6.46 -27.75
CA ASP A 648 -37.77 -6.36 -26.83
C ASP A 648 -38.03 -7.67 -26.10
N ALA A 649 -38.30 -7.60 -24.79
CA ALA A 649 -38.60 -8.78 -23.98
C ALA A 649 -39.83 -9.57 -24.48
N ALA A 650 -40.74 -8.90 -25.20
CA ALA A 650 -41.92 -9.51 -25.83
C ALA A 650 -41.59 -10.40 -27.04
N ASP A 651 -40.55 -10.07 -27.81
CA ASP A 651 -40.16 -10.82 -29.01
C ASP A 651 -39.34 -12.08 -28.69
N ARG A 652 -38.78 -12.18 -27.47
CA ARG A 652 -38.09 -13.41 -27.00
C ARG A 652 -39.03 -14.61 -26.86
N ALA A 653 -40.32 -14.38 -26.64
CA ALA A 653 -41.30 -15.46 -26.55
C ALA A 653 -41.66 -16.08 -27.92
N GLN A 654 -41.36 -15.39 -29.03
CA GLN A 654 -41.64 -15.88 -30.39
C GLN A 654 -40.43 -16.54 -31.07
N ALA A 655 -39.21 -16.26 -30.63
CA ALA A 655 -37.98 -16.79 -31.23
C ALA A 655 -37.61 -18.22 -30.78
N GLN A 656 -38.33 -18.83 -29.82
CA GLN A 656 -38.14 -20.23 -29.43
C GLN A 656 -39.04 -21.17 -30.25
N THR A 657 -38.72 -21.33 -31.54
CA THR A 657 -39.11 -22.51 -32.31
C THR A 657 -37.85 -23.19 -32.85
N PRO A 658 -37.70 -24.52 -32.71
CA PRO A 658 -36.45 -25.19 -33.08
C PRO A 658 -36.36 -25.30 -34.61
N ALA A 659 -35.49 -24.49 -35.22
CA ALA A 659 -35.03 -24.74 -36.59
C ALA A 659 -33.81 -25.66 -36.54
N ALA A 660 -33.84 -26.68 -37.40
CA ALA A 660 -32.94 -27.82 -37.43
C ALA A 660 -31.43 -27.49 -37.48
N GLU A 661 -30.65 -28.33 -36.81
CA GLU A 661 -29.19 -28.35 -36.82
C GLU A 661 -28.61 -28.37 -38.25
N PRO A 662 -27.66 -27.47 -38.58
CA PRO A 662 -26.72 -27.70 -39.65
C PRO A 662 -25.50 -28.46 -39.13
N LYS A 663 -25.12 -29.49 -39.89
CA LYS A 663 -23.98 -30.39 -39.67
C LYS A 663 -22.67 -29.67 -39.31
N GLU A 664 -21.99 -30.23 -38.32
CA GLU A 664 -20.61 -29.95 -37.95
C GLU A 664 -19.66 -29.97 -39.17
N SER A 665 -18.91 -28.88 -39.35
CA SER A 665 -17.64 -28.91 -40.07
C SER A 665 -16.51 -28.73 -39.05
N SER A 666 -15.77 -29.80 -38.83
CA SER A 666 -14.59 -29.88 -37.97
C SER A 666 -13.49 -28.90 -38.38
N GLY A 667 -13.14 -27.98 -37.49
CA GLY A 667 -11.88 -27.23 -37.49
C GLY A 667 -11.51 -26.94 -36.03
N PRO A 668 -10.26 -27.21 -35.58
CA PRO A 668 -9.95 -27.19 -34.16
C PRO A 668 -9.90 -25.76 -33.62
N SER A 669 -10.76 -25.47 -32.64
CA SER A 669 -10.60 -24.35 -31.71
C SER A 669 -9.36 -24.59 -30.85
N ARG A 670 -8.36 -23.72 -31.00
CA ARG A 670 -7.18 -23.72 -30.13
C ARG A 670 -7.50 -22.98 -28.83
N ALA A 671 -8.20 -23.68 -27.95
CA ALA A 671 -8.30 -23.36 -26.53
C ALA A 671 -7.93 -24.60 -25.71
N VAL A 672 -6.77 -25.21 -26.00
CA VAL A 672 -6.13 -26.19 -25.13
C VAL A 672 -4.63 -26.15 -25.39
N VAL A 673 -3.85 -25.85 -24.35
CA VAL A 673 -2.58 -26.48 -23.92
C VAL A 673 -1.82 -25.45 -23.08
N ASN A 674 -2.06 -25.48 -21.76
CA ASN A 674 -1.07 -25.49 -20.67
C ASN A 674 -1.71 -25.10 -19.34
N ALA A 675 -2.41 -26.05 -18.72
CA ALA A 675 -2.78 -25.98 -17.31
C ALA A 675 -2.64 -27.37 -16.70
N ALA A 676 -1.40 -27.79 -16.46
CA ALA A 676 -1.09 -28.93 -15.62
C ALA A 676 0.37 -28.85 -15.17
N LEU A 677 0.61 -28.20 -14.03
CA LEU A 677 1.65 -28.45 -13.03
C LEU A 677 1.85 -27.21 -12.15
N CYS A 678 0.96 -26.99 -11.19
CA CYS A 678 1.24 -26.17 -9.99
C CYS A 678 0.18 -26.40 -8.88
N PHE A 679 -0.32 -27.64 -8.76
CA PHE A 679 -1.31 -28.03 -7.75
C PHE A 679 -0.72 -29.02 -6.73
N ILE A 680 0.46 -28.74 -6.19
CA ILE A 680 0.95 -29.35 -4.94
C ILE A 680 1.84 -28.33 -4.23
N MET A 681 1.27 -27.31 -3.59
CA MET A 681 1.93 -26.52 -2.51
C MET A 681 0.93 -25.62 -1.73
N VAL A 682 -0.37 -25.95 -1.66
CA VAL A 682 -1.39 -25.09 -0.98
C VAL A 682 -2.13 -25.80 0.17
N VAL A 683 -1.69 -26.99 0.62
CA VAL A 683 -2.42 -27.77 1.65
C VAL A 683 -1.69 -27.89 3.00
N LEU A 684 -0.64 -27.11 3.29
CA LEU A 684 0.10 -27.22 4.56
C LEU A 684 0.27 -25.95 5.40
N THR A 685 -0.32 -24.81 5.02
CA THR A 685 -0.23 -23.57 5.80
C THR A 685 -1.50 -23.20 6.58
N SER A 686 -2.59 -23.94 6.44
CA SER A 686 -3.88 -23.67 7.09
C SER A 686 -4.02 -24.18 8.54
N TYR A 687 -2.94 -24.66 9.17
CA TYR A 687 -2.98 -25.17 10.56
C TYR A 687 -2.13 -24.42 11.60
N LEU A 688 -1.48 -23.29 11.23
CA LEU A 688 -0.61 -22.55 12.18
C LEU A 688 -1.08 -21.13 12.56
N CYS A 689 -2.20 -20.64 12.03
CA CYS A 689 -2.69 -19.28 12.32
C CYS A 689 -3.53 -19.11 13.62
N SER A 690 -3.58 -20.09 14.53
CA SER A 690 -4.37 -19.96 15.78
C SER A 690 -3.56 -19.73 17.06
N CYS A 691 -2.27 -19.37 16.98
CA CYS A 691 -1.47 -19.05 18.17
C CYS A 691 -0.48 -17.92 17.90
N TYR A 692 -0.94 -16.67 17.77
CA TYR A 692 -0.02 -15.52 17.80
C TYR A 692 -0.53 -14.27 18.54
N ASN A 693 -1.68 -14.35 19.23
CA ASN A 693 -2.05 -13.37 20.26
C ASN A 693 -1.48 -13.80 21.62
N ARG A 694 -0.18 -13.62 21.80
CA ARG A 694 0.53 -13.45 23.09
C ARG A 694 2.04 -13.49 22.79
N PHE A 695 2.67 -12.33 22.61
CA PHE A 695 4.01 -12.00 23.13
C PHE A 695 4.23 -10.47 23.09
#